data_AF-A0A0A1UHI6-F1
#
_entry.id   AF-A0A0A1UHI6-F1
#
_cell.length_a   1.000
_cell.length_b   1.000
_cell.length_c   1.000
_cell.angle_alpha   90.00
_cell.angle_beta   90.00
_cell.angle_gamma   90.00
#
_symmetry.space_group_name_H-M   'P 1'
#
loop_
_entity.id
_entity.type
_entity.pdbx_description
1 polymer ?
#
loop_
_entity_poly.entity_id
_entity_poly.type
_entity_poly.pdbx_seq_one_letter_code
_entity_poly.pdbx_strand_id
1 'polypeptide(L)'
;MSSDALQACPLTTILYDPQEGGFFLLERHHARLDAAAKELLPSLNAVPGLEELTKALWKGIDTLGRDIRQRVRVILDQDGQYRVTVTQLPKTATRLLPLQLDTLPTVAAPFATHKSTAREAYEMARARVHADYASTGLLCDYPFDVLMWNSSGDVTETSIANFAVYLRGPDLLSAVPGWSRGPQELAKGVYVTPSLSKGLIAGVMRAELLENGTIVEGRITKQDVLRYAKSPDSYSMVCFNAVRGLYPVSLTGTRSEAHQYRANFLQDVKQSYSIPGSLSTIASTTSLSLHINDTTPVTTPGLTPISSPWSSSPPQPRSEIDITSEIFTPLVDHISPTPFPWRRGVIIDCYDSYTNNLIQLFEQGCRSPDTPTSSFDAIFSAHVAVLRADQISWPDFRSRILPHLDFVVLSPGPGSPHVPADIGVGGDLLLALTSENSEVRPIPVLGICLGHQALAALMGGKVVSAGELVHGRNVPIQHNGQSIFKGMDPKRVLHMVRYNSLTVDPATLPSQLDVIAINPDDGEVMGLQHKTLPLYSVQFHPESISSRRSNNGVDAGQQIVHNFMNIVDDFWKSNGRPERLPLHVDIRKLCVLNGINSSVGEPQVAKITTRRDPIYSVRRHDIGAFIPSFAQNRLDIVFEATTYSPHSPFFWLDSAAAAPGDNFARFSYMGPTSLDRCIAYDLDSDRITYGSDKHIQLEKGDDFWSWMDRVQRDLAGVVKLEDGPEGLQCGFVGYFGYEMKAGALPGYERPSVDNTSEPHAPDAQFMFADRLVAYDHWNKTWTAFGLVRNAPDSQDRSLLERELGLQIGMSSSEFPDWIAELEQKLSALASSGEPAASSSPTDPLPLSFTYKSTADAYKSGIKACQSHIADGNSYELCLTGQFTSSASEQNLDHWAIYKHLRTQNPASHASFISFPATQTTIMSCSPELFIRFDGENGRQAVMKPIKGTLKRSKCGCGGLCKQPDCDSGKAECDAARYKMDEERVLAFSNNPKETAENLMITDLIRANLIEFCGASSVDVPKLYGLETYENVYSLVSTIVGEMLPSVGTVEGVRRCFPPGSMTGAPKLRSVQILDGLESFARRGIYSGCLGYLSLDNRSVFSVVIRTLVSHQDQLSYGAGGAITWLSDANGEWDEVVLKARSVLKDRVSDI
;
A
#
# COMPACT_ATOMS: atom_id res chain seq x y z
N MET A 1 -17.31 36.40 -12.46
CA MET A 1 -16.20 37.37 -12.45
C MET A 1 -15.69 37.49 -11.00
N SER A 2 -14.62 36.79 -10.67
CA SER A 2 -13.70 37.10 -9.58
C SER A 2 -12.28 37.02 -10.17
N SER A 3 -11.48 38.03 -9.89
CA SER A 3 -10.31 38.44 -10.67
C SER A 3 -9.01 38.23 -9.90
N ASP A 4 -8.66 36.97 -9.60
CA ASP A 4 -7.32 36.63 -9.12
C ASP A 4 -6.71 35.54 -10.01
N ALA A 5 -6.48 35.90 -11.27
CA ALA A 5 -5.48 35.19 -12.06
C ALA A 5 -4.11 35.55 -11.47
N LEU A 6 -3.44 34.59 -10.83
CA LEU A 6 -2.03 34.69 -10.44
C LEU A 6 -1.23 35.20 -11.64
N GLN A 7 -0.88 36.48 -11.64
CA GLN A 7 -0.18 37.13 -12.73
C GLN A 7 1.25 36.57 -12.77
N ALA A 8 1.62 35.98 -13.91
CA ALA A 8 2.90 35.31 -14.14
C ALA A 8 4.11 36.23 -13.86
N CYS A 9 4.99 35.84 -12.92
CA CYS A 9 6.23 36.58 -12.61
C CYS A 9 7.49 35.90 -13.22
N PRO A 10 8.50 36.67 -13.67
CA PRO A 10 9.78 36.14 -14.14
C PRO A 10 10.50 35.28 -13.07
N LEU A 11 11.03 34.13 -13.49
CA LEU A 11 11.71 33.18 -12.61
C LEU A 11 12.99 32.61 -13.25
N THR A 12 14.01 32.39 -12.43
CA THR A 12 15.18 31.58 -12.79
C THR A 12 15.63 30.67 -11.62
N THR A 13 16.40 29.63 -11.92
CA THR A 13 16.96 28.73 -10.90
C THR A 13 18.45 28.52 -11.17
N ILE A 14 19.26 28.81 -10.14
CA ILE A 14 20.71 28.96 -10.19
C ILE A 14 21.34 27.91 -9.28
N LEU A 15 22.50 27.39 -9.68
CA LEU A 15 23.37 26.60 -8.80
C LEU A 15 24.30 27.53 -8.01
N TYR A 16 24.35 27.36 -6.70
CA TYR A 16 25.45 27.86 -5.89
C TYR A 16 26.40 26.71 -5.57
N ASP A 17 27.67 26.87 -5.92
CA ASP A 17 28.71 25.90 -5.62
C ASP A 17 29.91 26.59 -4.94
N PRO A 18 30.19 26.25 -3.66
CA PRO A 18 31.27 26.88 -2.92
C PRO A 18 32.66 26.55 -3.46
N GLN A 19 32.82 25.43 -4.17
CA GLN A 19 34.11 25.02 -4.73
C GLN A 19 34.45 25.76 -6.03
N GLU A 20 33.44 26.25 -6.75
CA GLU A 20 33.57 26.95 -8.03
C GLU A 20 33.45 28.48 -7.90
N GLY A 21 33.53 29.01 -6.68
CA GLY A 21 33.57 30.44 -6.44
C GLY A 21 32.23 31.18 -6.56
N GLY A 22 31.08 30.49 -6.54
CA GLY A 22 29.77 31.14 -6.35
C GLY A 22 28.62 30.67 -7.23
N PHE A 23 27.87 31.63 -7.77
CA PHE A 23 26.63 31.40 -8.54
C PHE A 23 26.92 31.10 -10.02
N PHE A 24 26.54 29.91 -10.47
CA PHE A 24 26.83 29.44 -11.83
C PHE A 24 26.04 30.23 -12.90
N LEU A 25 26.71 30.67 -13.97
CA LEU A 25 26.14 31.41 -15.12
C LEU A 25 25.30 32.65 -14.74
N LEU A 26 25.68 33.35 -13.66
CA LEU A 26 24.89 34.42 -13.05
C LEU A 26 24.47 35.52 -14.04
N GLU A 27 25.39 36.00 -14.89
CA GLU A 27 25.10 37.02 -15.90
C GLU A 27 24.03 36.56 -16.91
N ARG A 28 24.09 35.30 -17.36
CA ARG A 28 23.07 34.74 -18.27
C ARG A 28 21.73 34.52 -17.57
N HIS A 29 21.75 34.17 -16.29
CA HIS A 29 20.52 34.08 -15.48
C HIS A 29 19.86 35.45 -15.31
N HIS A 30 20.64 36.52 -15.12
CA HIS A 30 20.16 37.90 -15.09
C HIS A 30 19.61 38.34 -16.45
N ALA A 31 20.34 38.11 -17.54
CA ALA A 31 19.88 38.41 -18.90
C ALA A 31 18.56 37.69 -19.26
N ARG A 32 18.40 36.44 -18.80
CA ARG A 32 17.14 35.70 -18.95
C ARG A 32 16.00 36.33 -18.15
N LEU A 33 16.26 36.77 -16.92
CA LEU A 33 15.26 37.47 -16.11
C LEU A 33 14.87 38.81 -16.74
N ASP A 34 15.83 39.55 -17.30
CA ASP A 34 15.59 40.82 -18.00
C ASP A 34 14.73 40.61 -19.26
N ALA A 35 15.08 39.61 -20.08
CA ALA A 35 14.27 39.24 -21.25
C ALA A 35 12.84 38.83 -20.86
N ALA A 36 12.69 38.06 -19.78
CA ALA A 36 11.39 37.62 -19.26
C ALA A 36 10.55 38.77 -18.70
N ALA A 37 11.17 39.72 -18.01
CA ALA A 37 10.50 40.87 -17.42
C ALA A 37 9.90 41.79 -18.48
N LYS A 38 10.59 41.97 -19.63
CA LYS A 38 10.07 42.75 -20.77
C LYS A 38 8.75 42.20 -21.32
N GLU A 39 8.51 40.90 -21.21
CA GLU A 39 7.30 40.24 -21.69
C GLU A 39 6.22 40.13 -20.60
N LEU A 40 6.61 39.74 -19.38
CA LEU A 40 5.67 39.43 -18.30
C LEU A 40 5.32 40.62 -17.39
N LEU A 41 6.17 41.64 -17.34
CA LEU A 41 6.03 42.82 -16.48
C LEU A 41 6.21 44.13 -17.28
N PRO A 42 5.33 44.42 -18.27
CA PRO A 42 5.47 45.60 -19.13
C PRO A 42 5.35 46.93 -18.39
N SER A 43 4.82 46.92 -17.15
CA SER A 43 4.72 48.09 -16.26
C SER A 43 5.99 48.38 -15.45
N LEU A 44 6.99 47.50 -15.47
CA LEU A 44 8.23 47.69 -14.73
C LEU A 44 9.19 48.59 -15.52
N ASN A 45 9.48 49.79 -14.99
CA ASN A 45 10.31 50.79 -15.67
C ASN A 45 11.75 50.34 -15.95
N ALA A 46 12.35 49.56 -15.05
CA ALA A 46 13.68 48.97 -15.21
C ALA A 46 13.84 47.73 -14.32
N VAL A 47 14.49 46.69 -14.85
CA VAL A 47 14.87 45.49 -14.08
C VAL A 47 16.06 45.84 -13.18
N PRO A 48 16.07 45.47 -11.88
CA PRO A 48 17.21 45.74 -11.02
C PRO A 48 18.49 45.12 -11.56
N GLY A 49 19.61 45.81 -11.36
CA GLY A 49 20.90 45.42 -11.89
C GLY A 49 21.42 44.08 -11.36
N LEU A 50 22.51 43.62 -11.98
CA LEU A 50 23.21 42.39 -11.58
C LEU A 50 23.72 42.47 -10.13
N GLU A 51 24.06 43.67 -9.65
CA GLU A 51 24.54 43.90 -8.29
C GLU A 51 23.44 43.66 -7.24
N GLU A 52 22.22 44.15 -7.50
CA GLU A 52 21.06 43.90 -6.64
C GLU A 52 20.68 42.42 -6.61
N LEU A 53 20.73 41.73 -7.76
CA LEU A 53 20.51 40.29 -7.83
C LEU A 53 21.54 39.55 -6.99
N THR A 54 22.81 39.92 -7.13
CA THR A 54 23.92 39.31 -6.38
C THR A 54 23.73 39.49 -4.87
N LYS A 55 23.34 40.69 -4.42
CA LYS A 55 23.03 40.95 -3.01
C LYS A 55 21.89 40.08 -2.49
N ALA A 56 20.80 39.95 -3.25
CA ALA A 56 19.66 39.11 -2.88
C ALA A 56 20.05 37.63 -2.79
N LEU A 57 20.88 37.15 -3.73
CA LEU A 57 21.38 35.79 -3.76
C LEU A 57 22.25 35.43 -2.55
N TRP A 58 23.23 36.29 -2.21
CA TRP A 58 24.07 36.10 -1.02
C TRP A 58 23.25 36.07 0.27
N LYS A 59 22.29 36.99 0.42
CA LYS A 59 21.36 37.00 1.55
C LYS A 59 20.55 35.69 1.64
N GLY A 60 20.16 35.12 0.50
CA GLY A 60 19.43 33.87 0.44
C GLY A 60 20.25 32.67 0.93
N ILE A 61 21.47 32.50 0.43
CA ILE A 61 22.30 31.32 0.76
C ILE A 61 22.85 31.36 2.19
N ASP A 62 22.96 32.54 2.80
CA ASP A 62 23.33 32.69 4.23
C ASP A 62 22.35 31.96 5.16
N THR A 63 21.12 31.66 4.72
CA THR A 63 20.14 30.90 5.49
C THR A 63 20.48 29.42 5.69
N LEU A 64 21.26 28.83 4.79
CA LEU A 64 21.65 27.40 4.84
C LEU A 64 23.17 27.20 5.02
N GLY A 65 23.96 28.28 5.06
CA GLY A 65 25.43 28.23 5.16
C GLY A 65 26.11 28.28 3.80
N ARG A 66 27.31 28.87 3.72
CA ARG A 66 28.04 29.09 2.45
C ARG A 66 28.90 27.92 1.99
N ASP A 67 29.05 26.90 2.81
CA ASP A 67 29.92 25.74 2.59
C ASP A 67 29.20 24.56 1.89
N ILE A 68 27.91 24.72 1.58
CA ILE A 68 27.06 23.66 1.04
C ILE A 68 26.63 24.02 -0.39
N ARG A 69 26.63 23.02 -1.29
CA ARG A 69 26.10 23.15 -2.65
C ARG A 69 24.57 23.28 -2.64
N GLN A 70 24.04 24.33 -3.25
CA GLN A 70 22.64 24.73 -3.08
C GLN A 70 21.94 25.04 -4.40
N ARG A 71 20.64 24.71 -4.49
CA ARG A 71 19.75 25.17 -5.56
C ARG A 71 19.06 26.45 -5.09
N VAL A 72 19.28 27.53 -5.83
CA VAL A 72 18.79 28.88 -5.52
C VAL A 72 17.73 29.28 -6.54
N ARG A 73 16.50 29.47 -6.11
CA ARG A 73 15.37 29.89 -6.94
C ARG A 73 15.14 31.38 -6.76
N VAL A 74 15.07 32.14 -7.85
CA VAL A 74 14.87 33.60 -7.84
C VAL A 74 13.63 33.97 -8.62
N ILE A 75 12.71 34.69 -7.98
CA ILE A 75 11.53 35.33 -8.59
C ILE A 75 11.74 36.85 -8.59
N LEU A 76 11.45 37.50 -9.72
CA LEU A 76 11.32 38.97 -9.79
C LEU A 76 9.84 39.32 -9.67
N ASP A 77 9.47 40.08 -8.64
CA ASP A 77 8.07 40.51 -8.45
C ASP A 77 7.73 41.82 -9.17
N GLN A 78 6.46 42.23 -9.10
CA GLN A 78 5.92 43.37 -9.83
C GLN A 78 6.52 44.72 -9.41
N ASP A 79 7.02 44.80 -8.18
CA ASP A 79 7.67 45.98 -7.61
C ASP A 79 9.16 46.05 -7.97
N GLY A 80 9.65 45.10 -8.76
CA GLY A 80 11.06 45.00 -9.12
C GLY A 80 11.93 44.49 -7.97
N GLN A 81 11.41 43.64 -7.08
CA GLN A 81 12.20 43.04 -6.01
C GLN A 81 12.51 41.56 -6.29
N TYR A 82 13.71 41.13 -5.92
CA TYR A 82 14.13 39.72 -6.02
C TYR A 82 13.72 38.95 -4.76
N ARG A 83 12.91 37.90 -4.93
CA ARG A 83 12.60 36.92 -3.89
C ARG A 83 13.40 35.65 -4.12
N VAL A 84 14.18 35.26 -3.11
CA VAL A 84 15.11 34.12 -3.19
C VAL A 84 14.64 33.01 -2.26
N THR A 85 14.55 31.79 -2.79
CA THR A 85 14.29 30.56 -2.02
C THR A 85 15.43 29.60 -2.24
N VAL A 86 15.96 29.02 -1.17
CA VAL A 86 17.15 28.16 -1.23
C VAL A 86 16.83 26.77 -0.71
N THR A 87 17.39 25.75 -1.35
CA THR A 87 17.25 24.34 -0.97
C THR A 87 18.58 23.62 -1.17
N GLN A 88 18.94 22.72 -0.25
CA GLN A 88 20.13 21.88 -0.40
C GLN A 88 19.97 20.92 -1.60
N LEU A 89 21.03 20.77 -2.40
CA LEU A 89 21.06 19.77 -3.47
C LEU A 89 21.46 18.40 -2.90
N PRO A 90 20.68 17.33 -3.13
CA PRO A 90 21.08 15.97 -2.76
C PRO A 90 22.38 15.56 -3.47
N LYS A 91 23.21 14.73 -2.82
CA LYS A 91 24.37 14.11 -3.48
C LYS A 91 23.85 13.11 -4.53
N THR A 92 23.99 13.42 -5.82
CA THR A 92 23.61 12.50 -6.90
C THR A 92 24.65 11.39 -7.02
N ALA A 93 24.25 10.13 -6.91
CA ALA A 93 25.11 8.99 -7.21
C ALA A 93 25.37 8.89 -8.72
N THR A 94 26.57 8.42 -9.12
CA THR A 94 27.02 8.16 -10.50
C THR A 94 26.27 6.99 -11.14
N ARG A 95 24.94 7.11 -11.31
CA ARG A 95 24.07 6.13 -11.99
C ARG A 95 23.37 6.78 -13.18
N LEU A 96 23.12 6.00 -14.23
CA LEU A 96 22.21 6.36 -15.33
C LEU A 96 20.82 6.65 -14.77
N LEU A 97 20.30 7.85 -15.03
CA LEU A 97 18.99 8.23 -14.53
C LEU A 97 17.88 7.74 -15.48
N PRO A 98 16.83 7.09 -14.95
CA PRO A 98 15.73 6.58 -15.77
C PRO A 98 14.93 7.74 -16.39
N LEU A 99 14.79 7.75 -17.70
CA LEU A 99 13.99 8.71 -18.46
C LEU A 99 12.83 7.95 -19.10
N GLN A 100 11.62 8.50 -19.03
CA GLN A 100 10.45 7.92 -19.70
C GLN A 100 9.89 8.88 -20.73
N LEU A 101 9.40 8.37 -21.85
CA LEU A 101 8.74 9.18 -22.87
C LEU A 101 7.25 9.37 -22.52
N ASP A 102 6.74 10.60 -22.67
CA ASP A 102 5.31 10.92 -22.45
C ASP A 102 4.40 10.12 -23.40
N THR A 103 3.25 9.71 -22.88
CA THR A 103 2.25 8.91 -23.59
C THR A 103 1.42 9.75 -24.56
N LEU A 104 1.28 11.06 -24.33
CA LEU A 104 0.56 11.99 -25.19
C LEU A 104 1.47 13.06 -25.81
N PRO A 105 1.19 13.54 -27.04
CA PRO A 105 1.89 14.68 -27.58
C PRO A 105 1.52 15.95 -26.80
N THR A 106 2.49 16.81 -26.58
CA THR A 106 2.26 18.14 -26.03
C THR A 106 1.58 19.01 -27.07
N VAL A 107 0.40 19.55 -26.73
CA VAL A 107 -0.31 20.52 -27.59
C VAL A 107 0.50 21.82 -27.57
N ALA A 108 1.13 22.17 -28.69
CA ALA A 108 1.86 23.41 -28.81
C ALA A 108 0.88 24.60 -28.84
N ALA A 109 0.66 25.22 -27.68
CA ALA A 109 0.02 26.52 -27.53
C ALA A 109 1.10 27.57 -27.16
N PRO A 110 0.87 28.90 -27.27
CA PRO A 110 1.91 29.93 -27.27
C PRO A 110 2.60 30.17 -25.91
N PHE A 111 2.55 29.21 -24.97
CA PHE A 111 3.20 29.25 -23.65
C PHE A 111 4.73 29.05 -23.70
N ALA A 112 5.37 29.35 -24.84
CA ALA A 112 6.72 28.89 -25.17
C ALA A 112 7.85 29.87 -24.80
N THR A 113 7.67 30.72 -23.78
CA THR A 113 8.74 31.61 -23.31
C THR A 113 9.29 31.19 -21.94
N HIS A 114 8.46 30.72 -21.01
CA HIS A 114 8.91 30.34 -19.65
C HIS A 114 8.25 29.09 -19.04
N LYS A 115 9.09 28.13 -18.63
CA LYS A 115 8.70 26.80 -18.08
C LYS A 115 7.94 26.87 -16.77
N SER A 116 8.07 27.99 -16.08
CA SER A 116 7.60 28.21 -14.72
C SER A 116 6.21 28.84 -14.64
N THR A 117 5.70 29.41 -15.73
CA THR A 117 4.41 30.08 -15.80
C THR A 117 3.31 29.20 -16.40
N ALA A 118 3.67 28.14 -17.12
CA ALA A 118 2.75 27.10 -17.63
C ALA A 118 3.20 25.70 -17.16
N ARG A 119 3.33 25.53 -15.83
CA ARG A 119 3.88 24.30 -15.22
C ARG A 119 2.91 23.11 -15.28
N GLU A 120 1.63 23.41 -15.41
CA GLU A 120 0.54 22.44 -15.51
C GLU A 120 0.79 21.38 -16.58
N ALA A 121 1.20 21.76 -17.80
CA ALA A 121 1.48 20.78 -18.87
C ALA A 121 2.63 19.81 -18.53
N TYR A 122 3.67 20.28 -17.83
CA TYR A 122 4.82 19.47 -17.41
C TYR A 122 4.50 18.59 -16.21
N GLU A 123 3.70 19.11 -15.27
CA GLU A 123 3.21 18.37 -14.10
C GLU A 123 2.18 17.33 -14.51
N MET A 124 1.34 17.61 -15.50
CA MET A 124 0.43 16.64 -16.11
C MET A 124 1.19 15.54 -16.88
N ALA A 125 2.22 15.89 -17.66
CA ALA A 125 3.07 14.90 -18.32
C ALA A 125 3.72 13.95 -17.30
N ARG A 126 4.24 14.51 -16.21
CA ARG A 126 4.73 13.74 -15.08
C ARG A 126 3.63 12.91 -14.43
N ALA A 127 2.51 13.50 -14.07
CA ALA A 127 1.41 12.82 -13.39
C ALA A 127 0.84 11.67 -14.24
N ARG A 128 0.69 11.85 -15.56
CA ARG A 128 0.30 10.80 -16.50
C ARG A 128 1.32 9.67 -16.49
N VAL A 129 2.59 9.96 -16.76
CA VAL A 129 3.63 8.93 -16.79
C VAL A 129 3.80 8.25 -15.42
N HIS A 130 3.69 8.99 -14.33
CA HIS A 130 3.73 8.43 -12.98
C HIS A 130 2.47 7.62 -12.65
N ALA A 131 1.29 7.98 -13.17
CA ALA A 131 0.07 7.18 -13.05
C ALA A 131 0.17 5.89 -13.87
N ASP A 132 0.71 5.97 -15.08
CA ASP A 132 0.97 4.83 -15.96
C ASP A 132 2.07 3.90 -15.39
N TYR A 133 3.03 4.41 -14.62
CA TYR A 133 4.01 3.59 -13.90
C TYR A 133 3.44 3.03 -12.58
N ALA A 134 2.63 3.82 -11.87
CA ALA A 134 2.01 3.41 -10.61
C ALA A 134 1.02 2.26 -10.78
N SER A 135 0.46 2.05 -11.98
CA SER A 135 -0.33 0.87 -12.30
C SER A 135 0.53 -0.40 -12.47
N THR A 136 1.79 -0.26 -12.92
CA THR A 136 2.70 -1.37 -13.26
C THR A 136 3.56 -1.92 -12.11
N GLY A 137 3.37 -1.45 -10.87
CA GLY A 137 3.80 -2.10 -9.62
C GLY A 137 5.30 -2.33 -9.35
N LEU A 138 6.22 -1.89 -10.19
CA LEU A 138 7.67 -2.04 -9.96
C LEU A 138 8.27 -0.79 -9.28
N LEU A 139 8.45 -0.86 -7.96
CA LEU A 139 8.98 0.22 -7.11
C LEU A 139 10.42 0.67 -7.46
N CYS A 140 11.20 -0.12 -8.21
CA CYS A 140 12.63 0.11 -8.41
C CYS A 140 13.02 0.94 -9.66
N ASP A 141 12.07 1.33 -10.51
CA ASP A 141 12.34 2.03 -11.79
C ASP A 141 11.43 3.26 -12.03
N TYR A 142 11.10 4.03 -10.98
CA TYR A 142 10.39 5.30 -11.16
C TYR A 142 11.18 6.23 -12.10
N PRO A 143 10.55 6.80 -13.15
CA PRO A 143 11.25 7.68 -14.06
C PRO A 143 11.67 8.95 -13.33
N PHE A 144 12.98 9.26 -13.41
CA PHE A 144 13.57 10.47 -12.84
C PHE A 144 13.05 11.72 -13.56
N ASP A 145 12.86 11.62 -14.87
CA ASP A 145 12.33 12.69 -15.71
C ASP A 145 11.46 12.12 -16.85
N VAL A 146 10.66 13.00 -17.46
CA VAL A 146 9.74 12.66 -18.56
C VAL A 146 10.12 13.46 -19.79
N LEU A 147 10.39 12.78 -20.91
CA LEU A 147 10.70 13.36 -22.21
C LEU A 147 9.43 13.63 -23.02
N MET A 148 9.27 14.86 -23.48
CA MET A 148 8.08 15.34 -24.18
C MET A 148 8.31 15.41 -25.70
N TRP A 149 7.21 15.36 -26.46
CA TRP A 149 7.21 15.40 -27.92
C TRP A 149 5.94 16.10 -28.43
N ASN A 150 6.00 16.74 -29.60
CA ASN A 150 4.87 17.49 -30.17
C ASN A 150 4.03 16.65 -31.13
N SER A 151 2.90 17.19 -31.62
CA SER A 151 1.98 16.52 -32.55
C SER A 151 2.61 16.10 -33.89
N SER A 152 3.74 16.70 -34.27
CA SER A 152 4.52 16.33 -35.47
C SER A 152 5.50 15.18 -35.22
N GLY A 153 5.54 14.63 -34.00
CA GLY A 153 6.43 13.54 -33.61
C GLY A 153 7.85 13.98 -33.23
N ASP A 154 8.13 15.29 -33.19
CA ASP A 154 9.44 15.83 -32.81
C ASP A 154 9.57 15.90 -31.29
N VAL A 155 10.71 15.48 -30.76
CA VAL A 155 11.06 15.62 -29.34
C VAL A 155 11.31 17.08 -29.00
N THR A 156 10.90 17.51 -27.81
CA THR A 156 11.05 18.89 -27.35
C THR A 156 12.08 18.98 -26.20
N GLU A 157 11.62 18.92 -24.96
CA GLU A 157 12.44 18.92 -23.76
C GLU A 157 11.89 17.91 -22.74
N THR A 158 12.49 17.85 -21.56
CA THR A 158 11.96 17.03 -20.47
C THR A 158 11.19 17.86 -19.46
N SER A 159 10.59 17.25 -18.44
CA SER A 159 9.85 17.98 -17.40
C SER A 159 10.72 18.92 -16.54
N ILE A 160 12.04 18.68 -16.41
CA ILE A 160 12.94 19.56 -15.62
C ILE A 160 14.26 19.93 -16.31
N ALA A 161 14.55 19.42 -17.51
CA ALA A 161 15.80 19.66 -18.23
C ALA A 161 15.63 19.76 -19.76
N ASN A 162 16.66 20.21 -20.47
CA ASN A 162 16.78 20.03 -21.91
C ASN A 162 17.37 18.64 -22.21
N PHE A 163 17.17 18.15 -23.43
CA PHE A 163 17.56 16.79 -23.87
C PHE A 163 18.50 16.86 -25.07
N ALA A 164 19.51 16.00 -25.10
CA ALA A 164 20.34 15.79 -26.27
C ALA A 164 20.72 14.31 -26.44
N VAL A 165 21.00 13.94 -27.69
CA VAL A 165 21.50 12.62 -28.06
C VAL A 165 22.80 12.77 -28.85
N TYR A 166 23.80 11.96 -28.52
CA TYR A 166 25.06 11.95 -29.24
C TYR A 166 24.90 11.24 -30.58
N LEU A 167 25.13 11.91 -31.72
CA LEU A 167 25.00 11.33 -33.06
C LEU A 167 26.31 11.48 -33.85
N ARG A 168 26.57 10.52 -34.75
CA ARG A 168 27.72 10.54 -35.67
C ARG A 168 27.34 9.95 -37.03
N GLY A 169 28.10 10.26 -38.07
CA GLY A 169 27.95 9.67 -39.40
C GLY A 169 26.55 9.92 -40.02
N PRO A 170 25.90 8.92 -40.61
CA PRO A 170 24.61 9.07 -41.29
C PRO A 170 23.48 9.60 -40.41
N ASP A 171 23.40 9.20 -39.13
CA ASP A 171 22.34 9.68 -38.23
C ASP A 171 22.52 11.17 -37.88
N LEU A 172 23.77 11.65 -37.81
CA LEU A 172 24.05 13.08 -37.64
C LEU A 172 23.64 13.90 -38.87
N LEU A 173 23.88 13.39 -40.09
CA LEU A 173 23.40 14.04 -41.33
C LEU A 173 21.86 14.03 -41.42
N SER A 174 21.22 12.96 -40.94
CA SER A 174 19.76 12.89 -40.90
C SER A 174 19.16 13.91 -39.93
N ALA A 175 19.77 14.08 -38.76
CA ALA A 175 19.31 15.04 -37.76
C ALA A 175 19.68 16.49 -38.11
N VAL A 176 20.80 16.70 -38.81
CA VAL A 176 21.32 18.02 -39.20
C VAL A 176 21.65 18.01 -40.70
N PRO A 177 20.66 18.15 -41.60
CA PRO A 177 20.86 18.06 -43.05
C PRO A 177 21.84 19.10 -43.63
N GLY A 178 22.09 20.21 -42.92
CA GLY A 178 23.02 21.27 -43.29
C GLY A 178 24.39 21.21 -42.60
N TRP A 179 24.87 20.03 -42.20
CA TRP A 179 26.12 19.89 -41.46
C TRP A 179 27.33 20.50 -42.19
N SER A 180 27.99 21.48 -41.57
CA SER A 180 29.06 22.28 -42.18
C SER A 180 30.44 22.13 -41.53
N ARG A 181 30.57 21.37 -40.42
CA ARG A 181 31.83 21.23 -39.66
C ARG A 181 32.82 20.19 -40.23
N GLY A 182 32.57 19.71 -41.45
CA GLY A 182 33.48 18.82 -42.18
C GLY A 182 33.40 17.33 -41.80
N PRO A 183 34.06 16.46 -42.59
CA PRO A 183 33.94 15.00 -42.48
C PRO A 183 34.63 14.40 -41.25
N GLN A 184 35.67 15.05 -40.70
CA GLN A 184 36.33 14.59 -39.48
C GLN A 184 35.41 14.74 -38.25
N GLU A 185 34.72 15.88 -38.11
CA GLU A 185 33.74 16.04 -37.03
C GLU A 185 32.49 15.18 -37.25
N LEU A 186 32.11 14.94 -38.51
CA LEU A 186 31.01 14.03 -38.83
C LEU A 186 31.31 12.59 -38.34
N ALA A 187 32.56 12.14 -38.49
CA ALA A 187 33.01 10.84 -37.98
C ALA A 187 33.15 10.82 -36.44
N LYS A 188 33.63 11.93 -35.85
CA LYS A 188 33.77 12.07 -34.40
C LYS A 188 32.40 12.02 -33.70
N GLY A 189 31.42 12.76 -34.20
CA GLY A 189 30.09 12.89 -33.62
C GLY A 189 29.94 14.06 -32.64
N VAL A 190 28.70 14.50 -32.44
CA VAL A 190 28.34 15.62 -31.55
C VAL A 190 26.99 15.37 -30.89
N TYR A 191 26.73 16.02 -29.76
CA TYR A 191 25.40 16.04 -29.15
C TYR A 191 24.44 16.91 -29.97
N VAL A 192 23.33 16.33 -30.38
CA VAL A 192 22.25 17.05 -31.07
C VAL A 192 21.13 17.30 -30.07
N THR A 193 20.71 18.56 -29.94
CA THR A 193 19.53 18.98 -29.16
C THR A 193 18.42 19.41 -30.13
N PRO A 194 17.13 19.23 -29.79
CA PRO A 194 16.06 19.74 -30.64
C PRO A 194 16.13 21.28 -30.77
N SER A 195 15.68 21.83 -31.91
CA SER A 195 15.67 23.28 -32.18
C SER A 195 14.51 24.01 -31.48
N LEU A 196 14.66 25.31 -31.18
CA LEU A 196 13.61 26.10 -30.51
C LEU A 196 12.27 26.11 -31.27
N SER A 197 12.33 26.04 -32.60
CA SER A 197 11.15 25.92 -33.47
C SER A 197 10.30 24.65 -33.23
N LYS A 198 10.77 23.70 -32.41
CA LYS A 198 10.03 22.49 -32.04
C LYS A 198 9.18 22.62 -30.77
N GLY A 199 9.22 23.79 -30.11
CA GLY A 199 8.37 24.08 -28.96
C GLY A 199 9.03 23.78 -27.61
N LEU A 200 10.35 23.96 -27.51
CA LEU A 200 11.10 23.90 -26.25
C LEU A 200 11.66 25.28 -25.87
N ILE A 201 12.02 25.44 -24.60
CA ILE A 201 12.45 26.70 -24.02
C ILE A 201 13.96 26.89 -24.17
N ALA A 202 14.37 28.13 -24.47
CA ALA A 202 15.77 28.53 -24.53
C ALA A 202 16.41 28.49 -23.13
N GLY A 203 16.94 27.34 -22.70
CA GLY A 203 17.60 27.16 -21.41
C GLY A 203 18.94 27.90 -21.28
N VAL A 204 19.28 28.40 -20.08
CA VAL A 204 20.58 29.08 -19.83
C VAL A 204 21.77 28.18 -20.13
N MET A 205 21.72 26.93 -19.64
CA MET A 205 22.73 25.91 -19.93
C MET A 205 22.80 25.55 -21.42
N ARG A 206 21.65 25.58 -22.11
CA ARG A 206 21.58 25.30 -23.55
C ARG A 206 22.32 26.36 -24.36
N ALA A 207 22.14 27.63 -24.02
CA ALA A 207 22.85 28.74 -24.67
C ALA A 207 24.37 28.59 -24.51
N GLU A 208 24.83 28.31 -23.29
CA GLU A 208 26.24 28.06 -22.99
C GLU A 208 26.81 26.89 -23.82
N LEU A 209 26.10 25.76 -23.87
CA LEU A 209 26.53 24.56 -24.62
C LEU A 209 26.48 24.72 -26.16
N LEU A 210 25.61 25.59 -26.67
CA LEU A 210 25.57 25.92 -28.10
C LEU A 210 26.73 26.83 -28.49
N GLU A 211 27.01 27.85 -27.67
CA GLU A 211 28.06 28.84 -27.92
C GLU A 211 29.45 28.22 -27.87
N ASN A 212 29.69 27.29 -26.93
CA ASN A 212 30.93 26.53 -26.86
C ASN A 212 31.00 25.34 -27.84
N GLY A 213 29.94 25.12 -28.64
CA GLY A 213 29.89 24.11 -29.70
C GLY A 213 29.73 22.66 -29.23
N THR A 214 29.47 22.42 -27.93
CA THR A 214 29.29 21.09 -27.33
C THR A 214 28.00 20.41 -27.81
N ILE A 215 26.95 21.20 -28.05
CA ILE A 215 25.72 20.72 -28.68
C ILE A 215 25.45 21.49 -29.98
N VAL A 216 24.68 20.88 -30.88
CA VAL A 216 24.16 21.51 -32.10
C VAL A 216 22.65 21.33 -32.18
N GLU A 217 21.96 22.27 -32.83
CA GLU A 217 20.53 22.13 -33.08
C GLU A 217 20.28 21.17 -34.26
N GLY A 218 19.33 20.26 -34.09
CA GLY A 218 18.89 19.34 -35.13
C GLY A 218 17.49 18.79 -34.87
N ARG A 219 16.98 17.98 -35.78
CA ARG A 219 15.68 17.32 -35.65
C ARG A 219 15.85 15.93 -35.03
N ILE A 220 15.16 15.69 -33.93
CA ILE A 220 15.12 14.39 -33.25
C ILE A 220 13.65 14.00 -33.07
N THR A 221 13.25 12.85 -33.61
CA THR A 221 11.87 12.36 -33.47
C THR A 221 11.73 11.37 -32.32
N LYS A 222 10.49 11.16 -31.87
CA LYS A 222 10.15 10.09 -30.91
C LYS A 222 10.63 8.70 -31.40
N GLN A 223 10.50 8.43 -32.69
CA GLN A 223 10.96 7.16 -33.28
C GLN A 223 12.49 7.04 -33.24
N ASP A 224 13.20 8.15 -33.47
CA ASP A 224 14.65 8.20 -33.34
C ASP A 224 15.10 7.85 -31.92
N VAL A 225 14.47 8.42 -30.89
CA VAL A 225 14.79 8.11 -29.49
C VAL A 225 14.58 6.62 -29.17
N LEU A 226 13.46 6.04 -29.62
CA LEU A 226 13.19 4.60 -29.41
C LEU A 226 14.19 3.71 -30.16
N ARG A 227 14.61 4.12 -31.36
CA ARG A 227 15.63 3.43 -32.15
C ARG A 227 17.00 3.51 -31.48
N TYR A 228 17.43 4.70 -31.07
CA TYR A 228 18.70 4.94 -30.41
C TYR A 228 18.80 4.24 -29.05
N ALA A 229 17.70 4.17 -28.29
CA ALA A 229 17.64 3.48 -27.00
C ALA A 229 17.77 1.95 -27.09
N LYS A 230 17.43 1.35 -28.24
CA LYS A 230 17.50 -0.11 -28.49
C LYS A 230 18.81 -0.54 -29.16
N SER A 231 19.62 0.40 -29.65
CA SER A 231 20.86 0.07 -30.35
C SER A 231 21.95 -0.39 -29.38
N PRO A 232 22.55 -1.57 -29.58
CA PRO A 232 23.72 -2.02 -28.78
C PRO A 232 24.93 -1.10 -28.98
N ASP A 233 25.00 -0.40 -30.12
CA ASP A 233 25.99 0.65 -30.43
C ASP A 233 25.65 2.02 -29.79
N SER A 234 25.09 1.98 -28.59
CA SER A 234 25.19 2.98 -27.50
C SER A 234 25.27 4.47 -27.91
N TYR A 235 24.24 5.00 -28.57
CA TYR A 235 24.06 6.46 -28.62
C TYR A 235 23.85 6.97 -27.18
N SER A 236 24.70 7.90 -26.75
CA SER A 236 24.61 8.44 -25.40
C SER A 236 23.53 9.51 -25.33
N MET A 237 22.48 9.25 -24.55
CA MET A 237 21.43 10.21 -24.24
C MET A 237 21.78 10.94 -22.96
N VAL A 238 21.59 12.26 -22.98
CA VAL A 238 21.89 13.13 -21.83
C VAL A 238 20.78 14.13 -21.62
N CYS A 239 20.53 14.45 -20.37
CA CYS A 239 19.72 15.61 -19.98
C CYS A 239 20.63 16.67 -19.38
N PHE A 240 20.26 17.95 -19.53
CA PHE A 240 21.06 19.04 -19.01
C PHE A 240 20.26 20.25 -18.54
N ASN A 241 20.74 20.90 -17.47
CA ASN A 241 20.26 22.20 -17.00
C ASN A 241 21.33 22.91 -16.14
N ALA A 242 21.10 24.18 -15.81
CA ALA A 242 22.07 25.00 -15.08
C ALA A 242 22.28 24.59 -13.61
N VAL A 243 21.46 23.68 -13.08
CA VAL A 243 21.54 23.21 -11.69
C VAL A 243 22.35 21.91 -11.58
N ARG A 244 22.13 20.99 -12.51
CA ARG A 244 22.67 19.62 -12.52
C ARG A 244 23.69 19.37 -13.62
N GLY A 245 24.01 20.39 -14.43
CA GLY A 245 24.92 20.25 -15.57
C GLY A 245 24.40 19.21 -16.56
N LEU A 246 25.31 18.50 -17.23
CA LEU A 246 25.01 17.46 -18.19
C LEU A 246 25.12 16.08 -17.51
N TYR A 247 24.06 15.28 -17.56
CA TYR A 247 24.01 13.97 -16.90
C TYR A 247 23.39 12.88 -17.79
N PRO A 248 23.91 11.64 -17.72
CA PRO A 248 23.49 10.57 -18.60
C PRO A 248 22.14 9.97 -18.18
N VAL A 249 21.34 9.61 -19.17
CA VAL A 249 19.99 9.05 -18.98
C VAL A 249 19.78 7.78 -19.80
N SER A 250 18.86 6.92 -19.36
CA SER A 250 18.46 5.71 -20.08
C SER A 250 16.95 5.62 -20.18
N LEU A 251 16.42 5.23 -21.34
CA LEU A 251 14.99 5.03 -21.50
C LEU A 251 14.54 3.80 -20.68
N THR A 252 13.52 3.96 -19.86
CA THR A 252 12.96 2.87 -19.04
C THR A 252 12.34 1.77 -19.91
N GLY A 253 12.54 0.50 -19.53
CA GLY A 253 12.04 -0.66 -20.28
C GLY A 253 12.95 -1.20 -21.39
N THR A 254 14.15 -0.64 -21.62
CA THR A 254 15.11 -1.12 -22.64
C THR A 254 16.34 -1.84 -22.06
N ARG A 255 16.20 -2.54 -20.91
CA ARG A 255 17.32 -3.25 -20.27
C ARG A 255 17.81 -4.40 -21.17
N SER A 256 18.90 -4.19 -21.89
CA SER A 256 19.77 -5.26 -22.38
C SER A 256 21.02 -5.37 -21.51
N GLU A 257 21.54 -6.58 -21.32
CA GLU A 257 22.65 -6.97 -20.45
C GLU A 257 24.04 -6.40 -20.86
N ALA A 258 24.12 -5.28 -21.56
CA ALA A 258 25.39 -4.70 -22.00
C ALA A 258 25.94 -3.69 -20.96
N HIS A 259 26.38 -4.16 -19.79
CA HIS A 259 26.87 -3.29 -18.70
C HIS A 259 28.35 -3.45 -18.32
N GLN A 260 29.20 -3.96 -19.22
CA GLN A 260 30.67 -3.98 -19.04
C GLN A 260 31.40 -2.80 -19.73
N TYR A 261 30.79 -2.11 -20.70
CA TYR A 261 31.48 -1.12 -21.56
C TYR A 261 31.40 0.35 -21.09
N ARG A 262 30.67 0.66 -20.01
CA ARG A 262 30.35 2.06 -19.62
C ARG A 262 31.36 2.75 -18.71
N ALA A 263 32.38 2.05 -18.21
CA ALA A 263 33.43 2.67 -17.39
C ALA A 263 34.35 3.62 -18.18
N ASN A 264 34.61 3.32 -19.45
CA ASN A 264 35.47 4.15 -20.31
C ASN A 264 34.79 5.47 -20.75
N PHE A 265 33.45 5.48 -20.86
CA PHE A 265 32.65 6.61 -21.33
C PHE A 265 32.76 7.86 -20.42
N LEU A 266 32.80 7.68 -19.10
CA LEU A 266 32.97 8.79 -18.15
C LEU A 266 34.42 9.32 -18.11
N GLN A 267 35.39 8.53 -18.59
CA GLN A 267 36.80 8.90 -18.65
C GLN A 267 37.11 9.75 -19.88
N ASP A 268 36.53 9.44 -21.05
CA ASP A 268 36.72 10.20 -22.30
C ASP A 268 36.08 11.59 -22.25
N VAL A 269 34.91 11.72 -21.60
CA VAL A 269 34.26 13.03 -21.36
C VAL A 269 35.08 13.88 -20.38
N LYS A 270 35.75 13.27 -19.40
CA LYS A 270 36.65 13.96 -18.45
C LYS A 270 37.93 14.44 -19.11
N GLN A 271 38.54 13.66 -20.01
CA GLN A 271 39.80 14.00 -20.67
C GLN A 271 39.66 15.09 -21.75
N SER A 272 38.47 15.24 -22.34
CA SER A 272 38.25 16.20 -23.44
C SER A 272 38.07 17.66 -22.99
N TYR A 273 37.92 17.92 -21.69
CA TYR A 273 37.59 19.25 -21.16
C TYR A 273 38.40 19.57 -19.90
N SER A 274 39.64 19.95 -20.11
CA SER A 274 40.51 20.56 -19.09
C SER A 274 40.86 21.98 -19.51
N ILE A 275 39.94 22.93 -19.26
CA ILE A 275 40.24 24.36 -19.26
C ILE A 275 39.78 24.92 -17.90
N PRO A 276 40.61 25.69 -17.17
CA PRO A 276 40.21 26.27 -15.89
C PRO A 276 38.96 27.15 -16.08
N GLY A 277 37.87 26.83 -15.38
CA GLY A 277 36.62 27.60 -15.40
C GLY A 277 35.42 26.96 -16.13
N SER A 278 35.50 25.71 -16.61
CA SER A 278 34.37 25.05 -17.30
C SER A 278 34.05 23.65 -16.77
N LEU A 279 32.73 23.40 -16.60
CA LEU A 279 31.98 22.13 -16.66
C LEU A 279 32.42 20.88 -15.87
N SER A 280 33.65 20.82 -15.35
CA SER A 280 34.29 19.61 -14.84
C SER A 280 33.76 19.15 -13.47
N THR A 281 33.20 20.05 -12.67
CA THR A 281 32.83 19.76 -11.27
C THR A 281 31.41 19.24 -11.13
N ILE A 282 30.53 19.49 -12.10
CA ILE A 282 29.17 18.96 -12.08
C ILE A 282 29.12 17.43 -12.32
N ALA A 283 30.22 16.83 -12.80
CA ALA A 283 30.38 15.38 -12.98
C ALA A 283 31.28 14.71 -11.92
N SER A 284 31.66 15.41 -10.83
CA SER A 284 32.60 14.89 -9.84
C SER A 284 31.89 14.40 -8.57
N THR A 285 31.70 13.08 -8.46
CA THR A 285 31.81 12.39 -7.17
C THR A 285 32.75 11.20 -7.36
N THR A 286 33.72 11.09 -6.44
CA THR A 286 34.69 10.00 -6.23
C THR A 286 35.85 9.84 -7.21
N SER A 287 37.06 10.13 -6.70
CA SER A 287 38.25 9.31 -6.87
C SER A 287 38.12 8.05 -6.00
N LEU A 288 38.29 6.88 -6.58
CA LEU A 288 38.55 5.64 -5.85
C LEU A 288 39.64 4.90 -6.63
N SER A 289 40.84 4.93 -6.09
CA SER A 289 42.00 4.18 -6.57
C SER A 289 41.78 2.70 -6.27
N LEU A 290 41.44 1.92 -7.30
CA LEU A 290 41.55 0.47 -7.27
C LEU A 290 42.84 0.09 -7.99
N HIS A 291 43.84 -0.31 -7.21
CA HIS A 291 44.99 -1.05 -7.72
C HIS A 291 44.49 -2.42 -8.21
N ILE A 292 44.51 -2.61 -9.53
CA ILE A 292 44.41 -3.92 -10.16
C ILE A 292 45.85 -4.43 -10.25
N ASN A 293 46.13 -5.57 -9.62
CA ASN A 293 47.31 -6.37 -9.97
C ASN A 293 46.86 -7.73 -10.49
N ASP A 294 47.29 -7.97 -11.72
CA ASP A 294 47.09 -9.14 -12.54
C ASP A 294 47.92 -10.34 -12.08
N THR A 295 47.32 -11.52 -12.29
CA THR A 295 47.92 -12.78 -12.77
C THR A 295 48.86 -13.65 -11.91
N THR A 296 48.46 -14.93 -11.88
CA THR A 296 49.22 -16.22 -11.86
C THR A 296 49.50 -16.96 -10.54
N PRO A 297 49.48 -18.33 -10.58
CA PRO A 297 49.13 -19.23 -9.47
C PRO A 297 50.37 -19.84 -8.79
N VAL A 298 50.23 -20.55 -7.65
CA VAL A 298 51.04 -21.74 -7.23
C VAL A 298 50.69 -22.25 -5.80
N THR A 299 50.30 -23.54 -5.74
CA THR A 299 50.50 -24.64 -4.76
C THR A 299 50.26 -24.55 -3.23
N THR A 300 49.53 -25.56 -2.72
CA THR A 300 49.54 -26.18 -1.36
C THR A 300 50.93 -26.71 -0.95
N PRO A 301 51.29 -26.75 0.37
CA PRO A 301 50.92 -27.83 1.33
C PRO A 301 50.79 -27.29 2.80
N GLY A 302 50.45 -27.99 3.89
CA GLY A 302 50.26 -29.39 4.26
C GLY A 302 49.91 -29.47 5.78
N LEU A 303 49.39 -30.61 6.19
CA LEU A 303 48.88 -31.01 7.52
C LEU A 303 49.95 -31.08 8.62
N THR A 304 49.58 -30.93 9.92
CA THR A 304 49.55 -32.01 10.96
C THR A 304 49.28 -31.49 12.42
N PRO A 305 48.87 -32.36 13.38
CA PRO A 305 47.93 -32.10 14.48
C PRO A 305 48.57 -32.21 15.89
N ILE A 306 47.77 -32.34 16.98
CA ILE A 306 48.02 -32.92 18.35
C ILE A 306 47.23 -32.08 19.41
N SER A 307 46.58 -32.52 20.49
CA SER A 307 46.13 -33.81 21.09
C SER A 307 45.27 -33.51 22.35
N SER A 308 44.43 -34.47 22.74
CA SER A 308 43.63 -34.71 23.99
C SER A 308 44.37 -34.55 25.36
N PRO A 309 43.81 -34.73 26.60
CA PRO A 309 42.72 -35.67 27.02
C PRO A 309 41.81 -35.34 28.24
N TRP A 310 40.93 -36.32 28.55
CA TRP A 310 39.86 -36.45 29.57
C TRP A 310 40.30 -36.81 31.03
N SER A 311 39.39 -36.62 32.03
CA SER A 311 39.22 -37.45 33.27
C SER A 311 37.91 -37.06 34.03
N SER A 312 36.84 -37.87 34.17
CA SER A 312 36.45 -38.92 35.17
C SER A 312 36.09 -38.46 36.63
N SER A 313 34.80 -38.28 37.02
CA SER A 313 33.92 -39.18 37.88
C SER A 313 33.85 -38.83 39.40
N PRO A 314 32.85 -39.21 40.27
CA PRO A 314 31.38 -39.48 40.20
C PRO A 314 30.56 -38.84 41.43
N PRO A 315 29.39 -39.30 41.99
CA PRO A 315 28.20 -38.45 42.27
C PRO A 315 27.61 -38.39 43.73
N GLN A 316 26.58 -37.53 43.93
CA GLN A 316 25.49 -37.45 44.98
C GLN A 316 25.62 -36.40 46.12
N PRO A 317 24.52 -35.94 46.81
CA PRO A 317 23.06 -35.99 46.55
C PRO A 317 22.33 -34.61 46.66
N ARG A 318 21.02 -34.61 46.36
CA ARG A 318 20.07 -33.47 46.27
C ARG A 318 19.78 -32.71 47.58
N SER A 319 19.61 -31.39 47.49
CA SER A 319 18.54 -30.64 48.19
C SER A 319 18.34 -29.22 47.62
N GLU A 320 17.07 -28.82 47.49
CA GLU A 320 16.51 -27.48 47.23
C GLU A 320 16.56 -26.94 45.79
N ILE A 321 15.35 -26.79 45.21
CA ILE A 321 15.11 -26.26 43.86
C ILE A 321 15.07 -24.73 43.99
N ASP A 322 16.16 -24.09 43.58
CA ASP A 322 16.28 -22.65 43.32
C ASP A 322 15.99 -22.40 41.83
N ILE A 323 14.93 -21.65 41.52
CA ILE A 323 14.39 -21.45 40.16
C ILE A 323 15.12 -20.29 39.44
N THR A 324 16.41 -20.07 39.72
CA THR A 324 17.16 -18.94 39.15
C THR A 324 18.26 -19.33 38.16
N SER A 325 18.48 -20.62 37.87
CA SER A 325 19.69 -21.03 37.13
C SER A 325 19.52 -21.72 35.76
N GLU A 326 18.32 -21.88 35.19
CA GLU A 326 18.14 -22.62 33.91
C GLU A 326 17.88 -21.76 32.63
N ILE A 327 18.35 -20.50 32.57
CA ILE A 327 18.24 -19.68 31.33
C ILE A 327 19.59 -19.19 30.78
N PHE A 328 20.73 -19.48 31.43
CA PHE A 328 22.01 -18.90 31.01
C PHE A 328 22.90 -19.87 30.22
N THR A 329 22.81 -19.78 28.89
CA THR A 329 23.94 -20.08 28.00
C THR A 329 24.56 -18.74 27.58
N PRO A 330 25.83 -18.44 27.89
CA PRO A 330 26.43 -17.16 27.54
C PRO A 330 26.90 -17.21 26.08
N LEU A 331 26.13 -16.59 25.19
CA LEU A 331 26.66 -16.06 23.93
C LEU A 331 27.19 -14.66 24.23
N VAL A 332 28.39 -14.59 24.80
CA VAL A 332 29.15 -13.36 24.93
C VAL A 332 30.40 -13.54 24.10
N ASP A 333 30.46 -12.83 22.96
CA ASP A 333 31.70 -12.19 22.52
C ASP A 333 31.35 -11.03 21.57
N HIS A 334 31.78 -9.84 22.00
CA HIS A 334 31.86 -8.58 21.24
C HIS A 334 30.58 -7.86 20.82
N ILE A 335 29.85 -7.30 21.79
CA ILE A 335 29.11 -6.05 21.59
C ILE A 335 29.69 -5.00 22.54
N SER A 336 30.47 -4.07 21.98
CA SER A 336 30.89 -2.83 22.64
C SER A 336 29.66 -2.09 23.17
N PRO A 337 29.69 -1.41 24.33
CA PRO A 337 28.53 -0.70 24.86
C PRO A 337 28.12 0.38 23.88
N THR A 338 27.09 0.10 23.08
CA THR A 338 26.49 1.09 22.17
C THR A 338 26.00 2.26 23.02
N PRO A 339 26.25 3.52 22.62
CA PRO A 339 25.90 4.71 23.40
C PRO A 339 24.39 5.04 23.47
N PHE A 340 23.51 4.07 23.18
CA PHE A 340 22.06 4.25 23.19
C PHE A 340 21.41 3.53 24.38
N PRO A 341 20.93 4.25 25.42
CA PRO A 341 20.16 3.64 26.50
C PRO A 341 18.71 3.45 26.02
N TRP A 342 18.34 2.25 25.58
CA TRP A 342 16.98 1.96 25.16
C TRP A 342 15.95 2.27 26.26
N ARG A 343 14.85 2.94 25.88
CA ARG A 343 13.75 3.33 26.77
C ARG A 343 12.70 2.23 26.76
N ARG A 344 12.23 1.83 27.94
CA ARG A 344 11.19 0.82 28.11
C ARG A 344 9.82 1.46 28.17
N GLY A 345 8.97 1.18 27.19
CA GLY A 345 7.65 1.76 27.09
C GLY A 345 6.56 0.71 27.10
N VAL A 346 5.37 1.13 27.52
CA VAL A 346 4.14 0.41 27.21
C VAL A 346 3.19 1.38 26.53
N ILE A 347 2.57 0.92 25.44
CA ILE A 347 1.38 1.52 24.85
C ILE A 347 0.19 0.73 25.39
N ILE A 348 -0.67 1.40 26.16
CA ILE A 348 -1.93 0.82 26.63
C ILE A 348 -2.96 1.05 25.52
N ASP A 349 -3.35 -0.04 24.86
CA ASP A 349 -4.33 -0.11 23.79
C ASP A 349 -5.75 -0.11 24.36
N CYS A 350 -6.43 1.02 24.22
CA CYS A 350 -7.84 1.20 24.55
C CYS A 350 -8.75 0.71 23.41
N TYR A 351 -8.41 -0.41 22.77
CA TYR A 351 -9.16 -1.06 21.69
C TYR A 351 -9.35 -0.21 20.42
N ASP A 352 -8.36 0.62 20.08
CA ASP A 352 -8.38 1.35 18.80
C ASP A 352 -7.77 0.50 17.67
N SER A 353 -8.33 0.64 16.47
CA SER A 353 -7.74 0.07 15.26
C SER A 353 -6.52 0.82 14.76
N TYR A 354 -6.15 1.95 15.36
CA TYR A 354 -5.00 2.76 14.97
C TYR A 354 -3.81 2.62 15.92
N THR A 355 -3.93 1.88 17.03
CA THR A 355 -2.88 1.78 18.07
C THR A 355 -1.52 1.36 17.50
N ASN A 356 -1.48 0.39 16.59
CA ASN A 356 -0.22 -0.05 15.98
C ASN A 356 0.45 1.02 15.10
N ASN A 357 -0.29 2.01 14.59
CA ASN A 357 0.32 3.14 13.87
C ASN A 357 1.21 3.98 14.78
N LEU A 358 0.96 3.98 16.10
CA LEU A 358 1.84 4.63 17.08
C LEU A 358 3.21 3.96 17.13
N ILE A 359 3.30 2.63 16.93
CA ILE A 359 4.59 1.93 16.89
C ILE A 359 5.46 2.52 15.79
N GLN A 360 4.91 2.68 14.59
CA GLN A 360 5.63 3.28 13.46
C GLN A 360 6.01 4.74 13.72
N LEU A 361 5.11 5.52 14.33
CA LEU A 361 5.39 6.90 14.70
C LEU A 361 6.55 7.00 15.70
N PHE A 362 6.57 6.11 16.70
CA PHE A 362 7.62 6.02 17.71
C PHE A 362 8.94 5.53 17.15
N GLU A 363 8.91 4.55 16.27
CA GLU A 363 10.11 4.06 15.58
C GLU A 363 10.82 5.20 14.84
N GLN A 364 10.06 5.98 14.08
CA GLN A 364 10.60 7.07 13.28
C GLN A 364 11.01 8.28 14.13
N GLY A 365 10.28 8.60 15.19
CA GLY A 365 10.61 9.69 16.12
C GLY A 365 11.85 9.41 16.99
N CYS A 366 12.17 8.13 17.21
CA CYS A 366 13.31 7.69 18.02
C CYS A 366 14.59 7.40 17.22
N ARG A 367 14.50 7.33 15.89
CA ARG A 367 15.61 6.92 15.04
C ARG A 367 16.69 7.99 14.92
N SER A 368 17.94 7.60 15.17
CA SER A 368 19.11 8.38 14.75
C SER A 368 19.39 8.16 13.26
N PRO A 369 19.78 9.18 12.47
CA PRO A 369 20.07 9.06 11.03
C PRO A 369 21.07 7.93 10.68
N ASP A 370 21.93 7.55 11.63
CA ASP A 370 23.04 6.62 11.42
C ASP A 370 22.70 5.14 11.71
N THR A 371 21.46 4.81 12.13
CA THR A 371 21.10 3.43 12.53
C THR A 371 20.42 2.65 11.38
N PRO A 372 20.91 1.45 11.00
CA PRO A 372 20.25 0.57 10.02
C PRO A 372 18.86 0.12 10.46
N THR A 373 17.90 0.12 9.52
CA THR A 373 16.47 -0.13 9.78
C THR A 373 16.19 -1.51 10.41
N SER A 374 16.82 -2.57 9.90
CA SER A 374 16.55 -3.96 10.31
C SER A 374 16.99 -4.30 11.74
N SER A 375 17.98 -3.58 12.29
CA SER A 375 18.41 -3.75 13.68
C SER A 375 17.52 -2.97 14.65
N PHE A 376 16.84 -1.92 14.20
CA PHE A 376 16.03 -1.07 15.06
C PHE A 376 14.68 -1.72 15.41
N ASP A 377 13.99 -2.35 14.46
CA ASP A 377 12.69 -3.02 14.70
C ASP A 377 12.79 -4.11 15.77
N ALA A 378 13.80 -4.96 15.68
CA ALA A 378 14.02 -6.04 16.64
C ALA A 378 14.26 -5.50 18.04
N ILE A 379 15.00 -4.40 18.16
CA ILE A 379 15.33 -3.83 19.46
C ILE A 379 14.18 -2.98 20.00
N PHE A 380 13.50 -2.17 19.18
CA PHE A 380 12.31 -1.42 19.58
C PHE A 380 11.20 -2.37 20.05
N SER A 381 10.95 -3.45 19.31
CA SER A 381 9.96 -4.49 19.68
C SER A 381 10.30 -5.20 20.99
N ALA A 382 11.57 -5.26 21.40
CA ALA A 382 11.99 -5.83 22.69
C ALA A 382 11.83 -4.86 23.87
N HIS A 383 11.64 -3.55 23.60
CA HIS A 383 11.63 -2.49 24.61
C HIS A 383 10.30 -1.75 24.73
N VAL A 384 9.45 -1.78 23.70
CA VAL A 384 8.09 -1.22 23.75
C VAL A 384 7.08 -2.33 23.54
N ALA A 385 6.17 -2.53 24.49
CA ALA A 385 5.06 -3.46 24.38
C ALA A 385 3.73 -2.74 24.16
N VAL A 386 2.82 -3.37 23.43
CA VAL A 386 1.41 -2.98 23.38
C VAL A 386 0.64 -3.91 24.30
N LEU A 387 -0.16 -3.34 25.21
CA LEU A 387 -1.00 -4.06 26.17
C LEU A 387 -2.44 -3.61 26.00
N ARG A 388 -3.39 -4.53 25.86
CA ARG A 388 -4.81 -4.11 25.91
C ARG A 388 -5.14 -3.58 27.30
N ALA A 389 -6.03 -2.59 27.35
CA ALA A 389 -6.41 -1.89 28.57
C ALA A 389 -6.90 -2.81 29.71
N ASP A 390 -7.42 -3.99 29.37
CA ASP A 390 -7.96 -5.01 30.29
C ASP A 390 -7.10 -6.29 30.37
N GLN A 391 -5.96 -6.35 29.66
CA GLN A 391 -5.13 -7.56 29.57
C GLN A 391 -4.48 -7.94 30.90
N ILE A 392 -4.28 -6.97 31.78
CA ILE A 392 -3.61 -7.13 33.06
C ILE A 392 -4.34 -6.33 34.14
N SER A 393 -4.47 -6.93 35.32
CA SER A 393 -5.07 -6.24 36.47
C SER A 393 -4.18 -5.09 36.95
N TRP A 394 -4.78 -4.04 37.52
CA TRP A 394 -4.01 -2.93 38.09
C TRP A 394 -2.96 -3.36 39.13
N PRO A 395 -3.26 -4.22 40.13
CA PRO A 395 -2.27 -4.67 41.10
C PRO A 395 -1.04 -5.34 40.45
N ASP A 396 -1.29 -6.15 39.43
CA ASP A 396 -0.26 -6.85 38.67
C ASP A 396 0.57 -5.89 37.81
N PHE A 397 -0.08 -4.95 37.12
CA PHE A 397 0.60 -3.95 36.31
C PHE A 397 1.50 -3.07 37.17
N ARG A 398 0.96 -2.58 38.29
CA ARG A 398 1.64 -1.73 39.26
C ARG A 398 2.88 -2.40 39.87
N SER A 399 2.79 -3.68 40.22
CA SER A 399 3.87 -4.39 40.91
C SER A 399 4.90 -5.01 39.98
N ARG A 400 4.49 -5.50 38.80
CA ARG A 400 5.36 -6.31 37.91
C ARG A 400 5.84 -5.58 36.67
N ILE A 401 5.09 -4.60 36.17
CA ILE A 401 5.39 -3.93 34.89
C ILE A 401 5.89 -2.51 35.14
N LEU A 402 5.07 -1.68 35.78
CA LEU A 402 5.31 -0.27 36.02
C LEU A 402 6.70 0.06 36.61
N PRO A 403 7.27 -0.73 37.55
CA PRO A 403 8.60 -0.46 38.11
C PRO A 403 9.74 -0.54 37.09
N HIS A 404 9.51 -1.16 35.94
CA HIS A 404 10.51 -1.35 34.88
C HIS A 404 10.32 -0.44 33.67
N LEU A 405 9.28 0.41 33.68
CA LEU A 405 8.96 1.34 32.59
C LEU A 405 9.65 2.70 32.75
N ASP A 406 9.94 3.30 31.60
CA ASP A 406 10.41 4.67 31.42
C ASP A 406 9.29 5.65 31.09
N PHE A 407 8.30 5.19 30.33
CA PHE A 407 7.18 5.98 29.88
C PHE A 407 5.97 5.08 29.60
N VAL A 408 4.78 5.70 29.59
CA VAL A 408 3.53 5.06 29.17
C VAL A 408 2.86 5.92 28.12
N VAL A 409 2.27 5.28 27.12
CA VAL A 409 1.40 5.93 26.14
C VAL A 409 0.00 5.37 26.34
N LEU A 410 -1.00 6.24 26.51
CA LEU A 410 -2.40 5.85 26.47
C LEU A 410 -2.88 6.10 25.04
N SER A 411 -3.21 5.01 24.34
CA SER A 411 -3.62 5.09 22.94
C SER A 411 -4.96 5.84 22.81
N PRO A 412 -5.32 6.20 21.58
CA PRO A 412 -6.72 6.42 21.22
C PRO A 412 -7.61 5.22 21.55
N GLY A 413 -8.92 5.40 21.41
CA GLY A 413 -9.91 4.34 21.62
C GLY A 413 -11.33 4.81 21.32
N PRO A 414 -12.26 3.88 21.08
CA PRO A 414 -13.68 4.18 21.10
C PRO A 414 -14.18 4.32 22.55
N GLY A 415 -15.37 4.88 22.70
CA GLY A 415 -16.08 4.97 23.97
C GLY A 415 -15.83 6.28 24.72
N SER A 416 -15.86 6.21 26.05
CA SER A 416 -15.86 7.39 26.91
C SER A 416 -14.96 7.20 28.13
N PRO A 417 -14.21 8.22 28.56
CA PRO A 417 -13.42 8.14 29.80
C PRO A 417 -14.27 8.01 31.07
N HIS A 418 -15.58 8.18 30.97
CA HIS A 418 -16.52 7.97 32.08
C HIS A 418 -16.91 6.49 32.24
N VAL A 419 -16.53 5.63 31.30
CA VAL A 419 -16.71 4.18 31.38
C VAL A 419 -15.34 3.56 31.73
N PRO A 420 -15.14 3.08 32.97
CA PRO A 420 -13.83 2.58 33.39
C PRO A 420 -13.24 1.47 32.51
N ALA A 421 -14.11 0.64 31.92
CA ALA A 421 -13.70 -0.44 31.02
C ALA A 421 -13.06 0.06 29.71
N ASP A 422 -13.39 1.28 29.24
CA ASP A 422 -12.87 1.83 27.98
C ASP A 422 -11.41 2.31 28.12
N ILE A 423 -10.97 2.64 29.34
CA ILE A 423 -9.59 3.09 29.64
C ILE A 423 -8.77 2.03 30.37
N GLY A 424 -9.45 1.14 31.11
CA GLY A 424 -8.86 0.04 31.88
C GLY A 424 -7.70 0.47 32.77
N VAL A 425 -6.61 -0.30 32.73
CA VAL A 425 -5.41 -0.09 33.55
C VAL A 425 -4.74 1.28 33.31
N GLY A 426 -4.97 1.91 32.16
CA GLY A 426 -4.52 3.27 31.90
C GLY A 426 -5.21 4.31 32.78
N GLY A 427 -6.49 4.12 33.07
CA GLY A 427 -7.27 4.97 33.97
C GLY A 427 -6.83 4.80 35.41
N ASP A 428 -6.59 3.55 35.84
CA ASP A 428 -6.05 3.25 37.16
C ASP A 428 -4.67 3.89 37.37
N LEU A 429 -3.81 3.88 36.34
CA LEU A 429 -2.52 4.55 36.36
C LEU A 429 -2.67 6.05 36.56
N LEU A 430 -3.55 6.71 35.79
CA LEU A 430 -3.79 8.15 35.91
C LEU A 430 -4.33 8.53 37.29
N LEU A 431 -5.29 7.76 37.83
CA LEU A 431 -5.81 7.95 39.19
C LEU A 431 -4.71 7.81 40.24
N ALA A 432 -3.86 6.78 40.13
CA ALA A 432 -2.77 6.56 41.06
C ALA A 432 -1.74 7.71 41.01
N LEU A 433 -1.39 8.19 39.81
CA LEU A 433 -0.42 9.28 39.62
C LEU A 433 -0.95 10.64 40.09
N THR A 434 -2.24 10.88 39.99
CA THR A 434 -2.86 12.18 40.31
C THR A 434 -3.39 12.27 41.75
N SER A 435 -3.46 11.16 42.48
CA SER A 435 -3.90 11.13 43.87
C SER A 435 -2.92 11.83 44.84
N GLU A 436 -3.45 12.49 45.87
CA GLU A 436 -2.65 13.19 46.88
C GLU A 436 -1.75 12.24 47.71
N ASN A 437 -2.16 10.98 47.86
CA ASN A 437 -1.41 9.91 48.52
C ASN A 437 -0.87 8.91 47.48
N SER A 438 -0.24 9.41 46.42
CA SER A 438 0.21 8.56 45.31
C SER A 438 1.13 7.44 45.80
N GLU A 439 0.67 6.20 45.61
CA GLU A 439 1.43 5.00 45.99
C GLU A 439 2.32 4.47 44.85
N VAL A 440 2.45 5.25 43.77
CA VAL A 440 3.26 4.96 42.59
C VAL A 440 4.21 6.11 42.32
N ARG A 441 5.41 5.80 41.86
CA ARG A 441 6.37 6.83 41.45
C ARG A 441 5.83 7.57 40.20
N PRO A 442 6.07 8.89 40.08
CA PRO A 442 5.76 9.59 38.85
C PRO A 442 6.50 8.99 37.64
N ILE A 443 5.82 8.92 36.50
CA ILE A 443 6.36 8.42 35.24
C ILE A 443 5.81 9.29 34.09
N PRO A 444 6.60 9.61 33.06
CA PRO A 444 6.09 10.30 31.87
C PRO A 444 4.95 9.56 31.18
N VAL A 445 3.84 10.25 30.93
CA VAL A 445 2.67 9.70 30.22
C VAL A 445 2.29 10.62 29.06
N LEU A 446 2.03 10.01 27.89
CA LEU A 446 1.43 10.67 26.73
C LEU A 446 0.04 10.07 26.45
N GLY A 447 -1.01 10.86 26.61
CA GLY A 447 -2.38 10.46 26.24
C GLY A 447 -2.77 10.98 24.86
N ILE A 448 -3.40 10.14 24.03
CA ILE A 448 -3.84 10.52 22.68
C ILE A 448 -5.34 10.26 22.56
N CYS A 449 -6.09 11.22 22.03
CA CYS A 449 -7.54 11.13 21.82
C CYS A 449 -8.30 10.70 23.10
N LEU A 450 -8.72 9.44 23.22
CA LEU A 450 -9.35 8.94 24.45
C LEU A 450 -8.44 9.05 25.67
N GLY A 451 -7.13 8.84 25.52
CA GLY A 451 -6.15 9.08 26.59
C GLY A 451 -6.04 10.56 27.02
N HIS A 452 -6.29 11.50 26.10
CA HIS A 452 -6.38 12.93 26.40
C HIS A 452 -7.65 13.26 27.21
N GLN A 453 -8.77 12.70 26.76
CA GLN A 453 -10.06 12.85 27.44
C GLN A 453 -10.02 12.24 28.84
N ALA A 454 -9.39 11.08 29.02
CA ALA A 454 -9.20 10.43 30.31
C ALA A 454 -8.38 11.27 31.30
N LEU A 455 -7.27 11.87 30.83
CA LEU A 455 -6.46 12.76 31.68
C LEU A 455 -7.29 13.94 32.19
N ALA A 456 -8.05 14.59 31.32
CA ALA A 456 -8.91 15.71 31.73
C ALA A 456 -10.03 15.27 32.67
N ALA A 457 -10.75 14.19 32.33
CA ALA A 457 -11.90 13.70 33.07
C ALA A 457 -11.55 13.25 34.49
N LEU A 458 -10.48 12.45 34.64
CA LEU A 458 -10.06 11.92 35.94
C LEU A 458 -9.51 13.00 36.89
N MET A 459 -9.08 14.14 36.33
CA MET A 459 -8.66 15.31 37.10
C MET A 459 -9.81 16.28 37.42
N GLY A 460 -11.05 15.95 37.04
CA GLY A 460 -12.24 16.74 37.34
C GLY A 460 -12.73 17.65 36.21
N GLY A 461 -12.09 17.62 35.04
CA GLY A 461 -12.64 18.23 33.82
C GLY A 461 -13.86 17.47 33.31
N LYS A 462 -14.72 18.13 32.55
CA LYS A 462 -15.86 17.48 31.88
C LYS A 462 -15.52 17.18 30.42
N VAL A 463 -15.93 16.00 29.97
CA VAL A 463 -15.90 15.60 28.58
C VAL A 463 -17.31 15.69 28.03
N VAL A 464 -17.46 16.41 26.92
CA VAL A 464 -18.75 16.76 26.30
C VAL A 464 -18.72 16.40 24.82
N SER A 465 -19.88 16.38 24.17
CA SER A 465 -19.94 16.23 22.71
C SER A 465 -19.22 17.39 22.03
N ALA A 466 -18.42 17.07 21.01
CA ALA A 466 -17.76 18.07 20.17
C ALA A 466 -18.81 18.92 19.42
N GLY A 467 -18.49 20.19 19.17
CA GLY A 467 -19.41 21.11 18.49
C GLY A 467 -19.68 20.70 17.04
N GLU A 468 -18.63 20.25 16.35
CA GLU A 468 -18.69 19.57 15.06
C GLU A 468 -18.05 18.18 15.19
N LEU A 469 -18.72 17.13 14.71
CA LEU A 469 -18.13 15.80 14.70
C LEU A 469 -17.17 15.65 13.52
N VAL A 470 -15.91 15.43 13.84
CA VAL A 470 -14.82 15.35 12.88
C VAL A 470 -14.18 13.97 12.92
N HIS A 471 -14.49 13.14 11.94
CA HIS A 471 -13.89 11.82 11.74
C HIS A 471 -13.10 11.78 10.45
N GLY A 472 -11.83 11.37 10.50
CA GLY A 472 -10.99 11.21 9.30
C GLY A 472 -10.66 12.51 8.57
N ARG A 473 -10.80 13.67 9.22
CA ARG A 473 -10.52 14.99 8.62
C ARG A 473 -9.45 15.73 9.39
N ASN A 474 -8.65 16.50 8.67
CA ASN A 474 -7.66 17.41 9.26
C ASN A 474 -8.35 18.66 9.82
N VAL A 475 -8.00 19.04 11.05
CA VAL A 475 -8.39 20.30 11.68
C VAL A 475 -7.16 21.15 11.97
N PRO A 476 -7.30 22.48 11.99
CA PRO A 476 -6.22 23.36 12.39
C PRO A 476 -5.94 23.24 13.89
N ILE A 477 -4.66 23.24 14.25
CA ILE A 477 -4.15 23.15 15.62
C ILE A 477 -3.18 24.30 15.85
N GLN A 478 -3.54 25.18 16.77
CA GLN A 478 -2.72 26.29 17.25
C GLN A 478 -2.04 25.87 18.56
N HIS A 479 -0.71 25.85 18.59
CA HIS A 479 0.07 25.41 19.75
C HIS A 479 0.92 26.54 20.36
N ASN A 480 1.43 26.33 21.58
CA ASN A 480 2.29 27.30 22.26
C ASN A 480 3.80 27.10 21.99
N GLY A 481 4.19 26.00 21.33
CA GLY A 481 5.58 25.67 20.98
C GLY A 481 6.45 25.27 22.17
N GLN A 482 5.82 24.85 23.27
CA GLN A 482 6.48 24.37 24.48
C GLN A 482 6.29 22.86 24.63
N SER A 483 7.07 22.25 25.54
CA SER A 483 6.94 20.83 25.90
C SER A 483 6.95 19.89 24.70
N ILE A 484 5.86 19.15 24.45
CA ILE A 484 5.76 18.24 23.31
C ILE A 484 5.75 18.97 21.94
N PHE A 485 5.50 20.28 21.91
CA PHE A 485 5.59 21.13 20.71
C PHE A 485 6.91 21.91 20.61
N LYS A 486 7.90 21.63 21.48
CA LYS A 486 9.18 22.35 21.48
C LYS A 486 9.86 22.31 20.10
N GLY A 487 10.36 23.46 19.66
CA GLY A 487 11.06 23.60 18.37
C GLY A 487 10.13 23.77 17.17
N MET A 488 8.81 23.69 17.35
CA MET A 488 7.83 24.07 16.35
C MET A 488 7.52 25.57 16.46
N ASP A 489 7.39 26.28 15.34
CA ASP A 489 7.04 27.70 15.32
C ASP A 489 5.60 27.89 15.85
N PRO A 490 5.38 28.53 17.01
CA PRO A 490 4.05 28.76 17.56
C PRO A 490 3.15 29.59 16.65
N LYS A 491 3.67 30.32 15.66
CA LYS A 491 2.84 31.07 14.71
C LYS A 491 2.27 30.20 13.60
N ARG A 492 2.76 28.96 13.48
CA ARG A 492 2.35 28.03 12.45
C ARG A 492 1.21 27.16 12.94
N VAL A 493 0.07 27.24 12.26
CA VAL A 493 -1.05 26.32 12.45
C VAL A 493 -0.67 24.96 11.86
N LEU A 494 -0.81 23.91 12.66
CA LEU A 494 -0.65 22.53 12.21
C LEU A 494 -1.99 21.99 11.73
N HIS A 495 -2.00 21.07 10.77
CA HIS A 495 -3.21 20.36 10.34
C HIS A 495 -3.09 18.89 10.73
N MET A 496 -3.95 18.45 11.65
CA MET A 496 -3.90 17.11 12.25
C MET A 496 -5.27 16.44 12.21
N VAL A 497 -5.28 15.12 12.05
CA VAL A 497 -6.51 14.33 11.93
C VAL A 497 -7.21 14.14 13.27
N ARG A 498 -8.54 14.17 13.27
CA ARG A 498 -9.38 13.74 14.39
C ARG A 498 -10.28 12.57 14.01
N TYR A 499 -10.55 11.72 15.00
CA TYR A 499 -11.55 10.64 14.94
C TYR A 499 -12.53 10.66 16.11
N ASN A 500 -12.53 11.67 16.98
CA ASN A 500 -13.41 11.69 18.16
C ASN A 500 -14.71 12.47 17.94
N SER A 501 -15.73 12.04 18.67
CA SER A 501 -17.02 12.73 18.82
C SER A 501 -17.13 13.54 20.11
N LEU A 502 -16.15 13.38 21.00
CA LEU A 502 -16.10 13.97 22.33
C LEU A 502 -14.88 14.90 22.46
N THR A 503 -15.02 15.96 23.24
CA THR A 503 -13.96 16.94 23.51
C THR A 503 -13.99 17.36 24.98
N VAL A 504 -12.91 17.99 25.44
CA VAL A 504 -12.80 18.50 26.82
C VAL A 504 -13.41 19.89 26.88
N ASP A 505 -14.33 20.13 27.83
CA ASP A 505 -14.90 21.45 28.06
C ASP A 505 -13.87 22.36 28.75
N PRO A 506 -13.36 23.40 28.05
CA PRO A 506 -12.32 24.28 28.59
C PRO A 506 -12.76 25.01 29.86
N ALA A 507 -14.06 25.28 30.05
CA ALA A 507 -14.58 26.00 31.21
C ALA A 507 -14.51 25.18 32.51
N THR A 508 -14.31 23.86 32.39
CA THR A 508 -14.31 22.92 33.52
C THR A 508 -12.91 22.40 33.85
N LEU A 509 -11.89 22.81 33.09
CA LEU A 509 -10.53 22.33 33.29
C LEU A 509 -10.01 22.72 34.69
N PRO A 510 -9.46 21.76 35.44
CA PRO A 510 -8.87 22.03 36.75
C PRO A 510 -7.62 22.89 36.61
N SER A 511 -7.34 23.71 37.62
CA SER A 511 -6.21 24.65 37.63
C SER A 511 -4.82 23.99 37.51
N GLN A 512 -4.73 22.68 37.71
CA GLN A 512 -3.51 21.87 37.62
C GLN A 512 -3.11 21.54 36.17
N LEU A 513 -4.02 21.72 35.20
CA LEU A 513 -3.78 21.47 33.79
C LEU A 513 -3.63 22.78 33.02
N ASP A 514 -2.58 22.88 32.22
CA ASP A 514 -2.37 23.96 31.25
C ASP A 514 -2.76 23.50 29.84
N VAL A 515 -3.50 24.36 29.13
CA VAL A 515 -3.81 24.16 27.72
C VAL A 515 -2.60 24.55 26.87
N ILE A 516 -2.07 23.59 26.12
CA ILE A 516 -0.86 23.78 25.30
C ILE A 516 -1.14 23.81 23.79
N ALA A 517 -2.35 23.39 23.38
CA ALA A 517 -2.85 23.54 22.02
C ALA A 517 -4.38 23.66 22.00
N ILE A 518 -4.90 24.41 21.03
CA ILE A 518 -6.34 24.59 20.77
C ILE A 518 -6.63 24.47 19.27
N ASN A 519 -7.87 24.21 18.91
CA ASN A 519 -8.36 24.51 17.57
C ASN A 519 -8.70 26.02 17.51
N PRO A 520 -8.06 26.80 16.62
CA PRO A 520 -8.29 28.24 16.56
C PRO A 520 -9.69 28.63 16.05
N ASP A 521 -10.40 27.72 15.38
CA ASP A 521 -11.69 28.01 14.76
C ASP A 521 -12.84 27.98 15.78
N ASP A 522 -12.82 27.04 16.72
CA ASP A 522 -13.90 26.79 17.69
C ASP A 522 -13.44 26.88 19.16
N GLY A 523 -12.13 26.97 19.42
CA GLY A 523 -11.56 27.02 20.76
C GLY A 523 -11.47 25.67 21.48
N GLU A 524 -11.76 24.55 20.79
CA GLU A 524 -11.67 23.22 21.40
C GLU A 524 -10.25 22.92 21.90
N VAL A 525 -10.16 22.25 23.05
CA VAL A 525 -8.89 21.91 23.70
C VAL A 525 -8.22 20.78 22.92
N MET A 526 -7.04 21.04 22.36
CA MET A 526 -6.33 20.09 21.50
C MET A 526 -5.08 19.51 22.13
N GLY A 527 -4.59 20.10 23.21
CA GLY A 527 -3.46 19.56 23.96
C GLY A 527 -3.43 20.07 25.40
N LEU A 528 -3.07 19.18 26.33
CA LEU A 528 -2.97 19.47 27.75
C LEU A 528 -1.61 19.04 28.30
N GLN A 529 -1.16 19.76 29.32
CA GLN A 529 -0.01 19.39 30.14
C GLN A 529 -0.35 19.60 31.61
N HIS A 530 0.10 18.68 32.47
CA HIS A 530 0.05 18.88 33.91
C HIS A 530 1.19 19.79 34.39
N LYS A 531 0.90 20.72 35.31
CA LYS A 531 1.86 21.73 35.82
C LYS A 531 3.10 21.14 36.49
N THR A 532 2.92 20.12 37.32
CA THR A 532 3.99 19.50 38.11
C THR A 532 4.34 18.06 37.72
N LEU A 533 3.35 17.23 37.39
CA LEU A 533 3.54 15.85 36.95
C LEU A 533 3.92 15.77 35.46
N PRO A 534 4.70 14.76 35.02
CA PRO A 534 5.12 14.61 33.63
C PRO A 534 3.99 14.00 32.75
N LEU A 535 2.80 14.59 32.79
CA LEU A 535 1.62 14.13 32.06
C LEU A 535 1.33 15.10 30.90
N TYR A 536 1.24 14.56 29.69
CA TYR A 536 1.01 15.30 28.46
C TYR A 536 -0.07 14.59 27.64
N SER A 537 -0.83 15.33 26.86
CA SER A 537 -1.81 14.71 25.98
C SER A 537 -2.24 15.57 24.79
N VAL A 538 -2.77 14.93 23.75
CA VAL A 538 -3.31 15.56 22.54
C VAL A 538 -4.64 14.95 22.11
N GLN A 539 -5.58 15.75 21.64
CA GLN A 539 -6.93 15.29 21.22
C GLN A 539 -6.94 14.71 19.79
N PHE A 540 -5.96 15.09 18.95
CA PHE A 540 -5.80 14.64 17.57
C PHE A 540 -4.90 13.41 17.47
N HIS A 541 -4.85 12.81 16.28
CA HIS A 541 -4.13 11.57 15.98
C HIS A 541 -2.83 11.86 15.22
N PRO A 542 -1.68 12.01 15.91
CA PRO A 542 -0.40 12.26 15.27
C PRO A 542 0.08 11.08 14.40
N GLU A 543 -0.45 9.88 14.60
CA GLU A 543 -0.08 8.64 13.92
C GLU A 543 -0.77 8.43 12.55
N SER A 544 -1.85 9.17 12.28
CA SER A 544 -2.58 9.10 11.02
C SER A 544 -1.68 9.49 9.84
N ILE A 545 -1.79 8.77 8.72
CA ILE A 545 -0.96 9.03 7.54
C ILE A 545 -1.20 10.43 6.96
N SER A 546 -2.42 10.94 7.10
CA SER A 546 -2.76 12.29 6.64
C SER A 546 -2.12 13.37 7.53
N SER A 547 -2.14 13.23 8.87
CA SER A 547 -1.45 14.15 9.80
C SER A 547 0.03 14.31 9.44
N ARG A 548 0.68 13.21 9.06
CA ARG A 548 2.09 13.15 8.68
C ARG A 548 2.40 13.90 7.38
N ARG A 549 1.44 13.97 6.45
CA ARG A 549 1.60 14.57 5.12
C ARG A 549 1.08 16.01 5.01
N SER A 550 0.19 16.42 5.91
CA SER A 550 -0.61 17.66 5.78
C SER A 550 0.14 18.96 6.13
N ASN A 551 1.39 18.86 6.60
CA ASN A 551 2.12 19.97 7.19
C ASN A 551 3.33 20.41 6.34
N ASN A 552 3.12 20.67 5.02
CA ASN A 552 4.14 21.17 4.08
C ASN A 552 5.50 20.44 4.14
N GLY A 553 5.47 19.11 4.26
CA GLY A 553 6.67 18.27 4.34
C GLY A 553 7.32 18.15 5.71
N VAL A 554 6.70 18.68 6.77
CA VAL A 554 7.12 18.49 8.16
C VAL A 554 6.20 17.45 8.82
N ASP A 555 6.76 16.35 9.32
CA ASP A 555 5.99 15.37 10.10
C ASP A 555 5.87 15.86 11.56
N ALA A 556 4.80 16.60 11.85
CA ALA A 556 4.57 17.15 13.18
C ALA A 556 4.36 16.06 14.24
N GLY A 557 3.76 14.92 13.87
CA GLY A 557 3.58 13.78 14.78
C GLY A 557 4.93 13.20 15.21
N GLN A 558 5.85 13.01 14.26
CA GLN A 558 7.21 12.54 14.55
C GLN A 558 7.94 13.47 15.53
N GLN A 559 7.81 14.79 15.33
CA GLN A 559 8.43 15.78 16.20
C GLN A 559 7.80 15.81 17.60
N ILE A 560 6.48 15.62 17.74
CA ILE A 560 5.80 15.49 19.04
C ILE A 560 6.37 14.33 19.84
N VAL A 561 6.50 13.17 19.20
CA VAL A 561 7.07 11.97 19.82
C VAL A 561 8.54 12.15 20.17
N HIS A 562 9.32 12.76 19.27
CA HIS A 562 10.72 13.09 19.54
C HIS A 562 10.86 13.97 20.79
N ASN A 563 10.03 15.02 20.91
CA ASN A 563 10.01 15.90 22.07
C ASN A 563 9.57 15.17 23.34
N PHE A 564 8.57 14.30 23.25
CA PHE A 564 8.14 13.46 24.37
C PHE A 564 9.28 12.55 24.86
N MET A 565 10.06 11.95 23.96
CA MET A 565 11.22 11.13 24.35
C MET A 565 12.34 11.94 25.01
N ASN A 566 12.55 13.19 24.59
CA ASN A 566 13.48 14.09 25.28
C ASN A 566 13.00 14.42 26.70
N ILE A 567 11.68 14.62 26.88
CA ILE A 567 11.07 14.81 28.20
C ILE A 567 11.28 13.59 29.08
N VAL A 568 11.14 12.37 28.54
CA VAL A 568 11.40 11.12 29.27
C VAL A 568 12.84 11.08 29.78
N ASP A 569 13.81 11.40 28.93
CA ASP A 569 15.21 11.41 29.33
C ASP A 569 15.51 12.44 30.42
N ASP A 570 15.03 13.67 30.23
CA ASP A 570 15.30 14.77 31.15
C ASP A 570 14.63 14.54 32.52
N PHE A 571 13.44 13.91 32.52
CA PHE A 571 12.77 13.45 33.73
C PHE A 571 13.64 12.46 34.51
N TRP A 572 14.16 11.41 33.85
CA TRP A 572 14.96 10.39 34.54
C TRP A 572 16.37 10.85 34.91
N LYS A 573 16.96 11.79 34.17
CA LYS A 573 18.20 12.47 34.57
C LYS A 573 18.02 13.24 35.88
N SER A 574 16.84 13.84 36.09
CA SER A 574 16.57 14.69 37.26
C SER A 574 16.08 13.91 38.48
N ASN A 575 15.37 12.80 38.28
CA ASN A 575 14.72 12.04 39.37
C ASN A 575 15.45 10.76 39.78
N GLY A 576 16.52 10.39 39.06
CA GLY A 576 17.24 9.14 39.28
C GLY A 576 16.50 7.94 38.68
N ARG A 577 17.17 7.23 37.78
CA ARG A 577 16.58 6.07 37.11
C ARG A 577 16.63 4.85 38.06
N PRO A 578 15.50 4.14 38.28
CA PRO A 578 15.43 2.96 39.14
C PRO A 578 16.28 1.80 38.60
N GLU A 579 16.69 0.88 39.48
CA GLU A 579 17.40 -0.35 39.11
C GLU A 579 16.50 -1.23 38.22
N ARG A 580 17.06 -1.72 37.11
CA ARG A 580 16.30 -2.36 36.02
C ARG A 580 16.57 -3.85 35.96
N LEU A 581 15.59 -4.59 35.44
CA LEU A 581 15.86 -5.87 34.79
C LEU A 581 16.92 -5.67 33.69
N PRO A 582 17.86 -6.61 33.49
CA PRO A 582 18.90 -6.51 32.46
C PRO A 582 18.34 -6.14 31.08
N LEU A 583 19.11 -5.42 30.24
CA LEU A 583 18.67 -4.93 28.91
C LEU A 583 18.16 -6.04 27.97
N HIS A 584 18.61 -7.28 28.15
CA HIS A 584 18.16 -8.44 27.36
C HIS A 584 16.76 -8.96 27.76
N VAL A 585 16.18 -8.45 28.85
CA VAL A 585 14.83 -8.86 29.29
C VAL A 585 13.79 -8.17 28.44
N ASP A 586 13.08 -8.98 27.65
CA ASP A 586 11.96 -8.57 26.80
C ASP A 586 10.76 -8.15 27.67
N ILE A 587 10.38 -6.88 27.59
CA ILE A 587 9.26 -6.32 28.38
C ILE A 587 7.93 -7.01 28.03
N ARG A 588 7.77 -7.56 26.82
CA ARG A 588 6.57 -8.31 26.41
C ARG A 588 6.42 -9.60 27.20
N LYS A 589 7.52 -10.25 27.59
CA LYS A 589 7.44 -11.48 28.40
C LYS A 589 6.90 -11.22 29.79
N LEU A 590 7.20 -10.05 30.36
CA LEU A 590 6.66 -9.63 31.66
C LEU A 590 5.15 -9.38 31.57
N CYS A 591 4.68 -8.91 30.41
CA CYS A 591 3.29 -8.56 30.14
C CYS A 591 2.33 -9.75 29.97
N VAL A 592 2.84 -10.98 29.77
CA VAL A 592 2.03 -12.18 29.43
C VAL A 592 1.89 -13.16 30.60
N LEU A 593 2.65 -12.98 31.68
CA LEU A 593 2.66 -13.91 32.82
C LEU A 593 1.45 -13.71 33.74
N ASN A 594 0.27 -14.24 33.41
CA ASN A 594 -0.78 -14.52 34.39
C ASN A 594 -1.07 -16.02 34.43
N GLY A 595 -1.15 -16.59 35.63
CA GLY A 595 -1.31 -18.02 35.85
C GLY A 595 -2.54 -18.59 35.12
N ILE A 596 -2.36 -19.84 34.65
CA ILE A 596 -3.30 -20.74 33.95
C ILE A 596 -3.32 -20.60 32.41
N ASN A 597 -2.50 -21.45 31.77
CA ASN A 597 -2.62 -21.98 30.40
C ASN A 597 -2.82 -21.00 29.24
N SER A 598 -2.09 -19.89 29.18
CA SER A 598 -2.05 -19.07 27.96
C SER A 598 -0.94 -19.54 27.03
N SER A 599 -1.31 -20.42 26.10
CA SER A 599 -0.65 -20.64 24.81
C SER A 599 -0.73 -19.40 23.91
N VAL A 600 -0.31 -18.23 24.40
CA VAL A 600 0.23 -17.19 23.50
C VAL A 600 1.68 -17.57 23.30
N GLY A 601 1.88 -18.65 22.54
CA GLY A 601 3.21 -18.99 22.09
C GLY A 601 3.75 -17.77 21.34
N GLU A 602 4.99 -17.38 21.65
CA GLU A 602 5.89 -17.02 20.55
C GLU A 602 5.56 -18.01 19.42
N PRO A 603 5.29 -17.58 18.16
CA PRO A 603 5.15 -18.54 17.09
C PRO A 603 6.37 -19.42 17.24
N GLN A 604 6.16 -20.69 17.62
CA GLN A 604 7.27 -21.60 17.73
C GLN A 604 7.88 -21.47 16.35
N VAL A 605 9.12 -20.95 16.30
CA VAL A 605 9.94 -21.08 15.13
C VAL A 605 9.97 -22.59 14.98
N ALA A 606 9.07 -23.12 14.15
CA ALA A 606 9.07 -24.50 13.77
C ALA A 606 10.49 -24.68 13.32
N LYS A 607 11.28 -25.39 14.15
CA LYS A 607 12.71 -25.62 13.90
C LYS A 607 12.79 -25.88 12.42
N ILE A 608 13.45 -24.97 11.69
CA ILE A 608 13.56 -25.00 10.23
C ILE A 608 13.70 -26.46 9.88
N THR A 609 12.62 -27.03 9.36
CA THR A 609 12.54 -28.46 9.15
C THR A 609 13.71 -28.77 8.24
N THR A 610 14.59 -29.65 8.72
CA THR A 610 15.69 -30.21 7.94
C THR A 610 15.19 -30.41 6.52
N ARG A 611 15.80 -29.68 5.57
CA ARG A 611 15.41 -29.59 4.16
C ARG A 611 14.96 -30.98 3.70
N ARG A 612 13.65 -31.19 3.63
CA ARG A 612 13.10 -32.44 3.08
C ARG A 612 13.31 -32.35 1.58
N ASP A 613 13.67 -33.47 0.96
CA ASP A 613 13.59 -33.53 -0.49
C ASP A 613 12.15 -33.20 -0.92
N PRO A 614 11.95 -32.40 -1.98
CA PRO A 614 10.61 -32.00 -2.39
C PRO A 614 9.78 -33.23 -2.75
N ILE A 615 8.61 -33.36 -2.12
CA ILE A 615 7.65 -34.44 -2.39
C ILE A 615 6.99 -34.22 -3.76
N TYR A 616 6.73 -32.97 -4.11
CA TYR A 616 6.06 -32.59 -5.35
C TYR A 616 6.88 -31.63 -6.19
N SER A 617 6.58 -31.60 -7.49
CA SER A 617 7.00 -30.56 -8.42
C SER A 617 5.79 -30.02 -9.17
N VAL A 618 5.68 -28.70 -9.35
CA VAL A 618 4.69 -28.13 -10.28
C VAL A 618 5.30 -28.12 -11.67
N ARG A 619 4.62 -28.78 -12.61
CA ARG A 619 4.96 -28.79 -14.04
C ARG A 619 4.09 -27.80 -14.78
N ARG A 620 4.66 -27.12 -15.78
CA ARG A 620 3.91 -26.26 -16.70
C ARG A 620 3.97 -26.74 -18.15
N HIS A 621 2.90 -26.47 -18.90
CA HIS A 621 2.83 -26.74 -20.34
C HIS A 621 2.12 -25.59 -21.06
N ASP A 622 2.71 -25.09 -22.15
CA ASP A 622 2.06 -24.10 -23.02
C ASP A 622 1.00 -24.81 -23.87
N ILE A 623 -0.27 -24.44 -23.69
CA ILE A 623 -1.39 -25.02 -24.44
C ILE A 623 -1.91 -24.07 -25.52
N GLY A 624 -1.30 -22.90 -25.68
CA GLY A 624 -1.75 -21.87 -26.62
C GLY A 624 -1.80 -22.36 -28.07
N ALA A 625 -0.91 -23.29 -28.45
CA ALA A 625 -0.91 -23.89 -29.79
C ALA A 625 -2.11 -24.81 -30.06
N PHE A 626 -2.74 -25.36 -29.02
CA PHE A 626 -3.90 -26.25 -29.13
C PHE A 626 -5.22 -25.49 -29.14
N ILE A 627 -5.21 -24.20 -28.78
CA ILE A 627 -6.43 -23.40 -28.69
C ILE A 627 -6.81 -22.90 -30.09
N PRO A 628 -8.05 -23.14 -30.54
CA PRO A 628 -8.52 -22.64 -31.82
C PRO A 628 -8.44 -21.12 -31.91
N SER A 629 -8.16 -20.59 -33.10
CA SER A 629 -7.99 -19.14 -33.32
C SER A 629 -9.20 -18.30 -32.85
N PHE A 630 -10.43 -18.81 -33.00
CA PHE A 630 -11.64 -18.13 -32.52
C PHE A 630 -11.78 -18.13 -30.99
N ALA A 631 -11.12 -19.07 -30.30
CA ALA A 631 -11.18 -19.25 -28.86
C ALA A 631 -9.99 -18.60 -28.11
N GLN A 632 -8.94 -18.14 -28.81
CA GLN A 632 -7.70 -17.63 -28.22
C GLN A 632 -7.89 -16.57 -27.13
N ASN A 633 -8.91 -15.72 -27.28
CA ASN A 633 -9.25 -14.64 -26.34
C ASN A 633 -10.66 -14.81 -25.73
N ARG A 634 -11.28 -15.99 -25.88
CA ARG A 634 -12.63 -16.32 -25.39
C ARG A 634 -12.55 -17.32 -24.24
N LEU A 635 -12.23 -16.79 -23.06
CA LEU A 635 -12.04 -17.57 -21.84
C LEU A 635 -13.29 -18.39 -21.48
N ASP A 636 -14.48 -17.87 -21.77
CA ASP A 636 -15.74 -18.57 -21.57
C ASP A 636 -15.84 -19.88 -22.35
N ILE A 637 -15.38 -19.89 -23.61
CA ILE A 637 -15.38 -21.08 -24.46
C ILE A 637 -14.33 -22.09 -23.96
N VAL A 638 -13.13 -21.62 -23.62
CA VAL A 638 -12.05 -22.49 -23.12
C VAL A 638 -12.44 -23.10 -21.78
N PHE A 639 -13.07 -22.32 -20.89
CA PHE A 639 -13.60 -22.80 -19.62
C PHE A 639 -14.65 -23.91 -19.82
N GLU A 640 -15.60 -23.69 -20.73
CA GLU A 640 -16.65 -24.67 -21.04
C GLU A 640 -16.08 -25.98 -21.60
N ALA A 641 -15.06 -25.91 -22.46
CA ALA A 641 -14.44 -27.09 -23.05
C ALA A 641 -13.53 -27.87 -22.08
N THR A 642 -12.85 -27.19 -21.15
CA THR A 642 -11.77 -27.81 -20.35
C THR A 642 -12.17 -28.12 -18.92
N THR A 643 -13.05 -27.30 -18.32
CA THR A 643 -13.23 -27.21 -16.87
C THR A 643 -14.69 -27.36 -16.43
N TYR A 644 -15.62 -26.73 -17.13
CA TYR A 644 -17.02 -26.65 -16.68
C TYR A 644 -17.67 -28.03 -16.61
N SER A 645 -18.18 -28.39 -15.42
CA SER A 645 -18.98 -29.59 -15.20
C SER A 645 -19.98 -29.30 -14.08
N PRO A 646 -21.29 -29.24 -14.34
CA PRO A 646 -22.28 -28.82 -13.34
C PRO A 646 -22.37 -29.75 -12.11
N HIS A 647 -21.87 -30.99 -12.23
CA HIS A 647 -21.91 -31.98 -11.16
C HIS A 647 -20.53 -32.23 -10.50
N SER A 648 -19.49 -31.53 -10.95
CA SER A 648 -18.13 -31.66 -10.37
C SER A 648 -17.69 -30.31 -9.81
N PRO A 649 -16.86 -30.28 -8.76
CA PRO A 649 -16.36 -29.03 -8.26
C PRO A 649 -15.36 -28.40 -9.24
N PHE A 650 -15.48 -27.09 -9.41
CA PHE A 650 -14.65 -26.31 -10.32
C PHE A 650 -14.51 -24.88 -9.81
N PHE A 651 -13.50 -24.20 -10.33
CA PHE A 651 -13.34 -22.76 -10.15
C PHE A 651 -12.96 -22.07 -11.45
N TRP A 652 -13.35 -20.80 -11.54
CA TRP A 652 -12.81 -19.80 -12.45
C TRP A 652 -12.60 -18.51 -11.67
N LEU A 653 -11.34 -18.17 -11.38
CA LEU A 653 -10.92 -16.87 -10.86
C LEU A 653 -10.59 -15.98 -12.05
N ASP A 654 -11.35 -14.91 -12.24
CA ASP A 654 -11.36 -14.16 -13.49
C ASP A 654 -11.02 -12.68 -13.33
N SER A 655 -10.02 -12.24 -14.07
CA SER A 655 -9.71 -10.83 -14.26
C SER A 655 -10.51 -10.27 -15.45
N ALA A 656 -11.83 -10.22 -15.33
CA ALA A 656 -12.73 -9.81 -16.42
C ALA A 656 -12.50 -8.37 -16.89
N ALA A 657 -12.03 -7.48 -16.00
CA ALA A 657 -11.68 -6.10 -16.29
C ALA A 657 -10.17 -5.86 -16.48
N ALA A 658 -9.39 -6.89 -16.85
CA ALA A 658 -7.96 -6.78 -17.05
C ALA A 658 -7.58 -5.63 -18.01
N ALA A 659 -6.91 -4.61 -17.49
CA ALA A 659 -6.37 -3.50 -18.26
C ALA A 659 -4.86 -3.70 -18.51
N PRO A 660 -4.32 -3.28 -19.68
CA PRO A 660 -2.88 -3.28 -19.90
C PRO A 660 -2.16 -2.48 -18.81
N GLY A 661 -1.18 -3.11 -18.16
CA GLY A 661 -0.41 -2.48 -17.08
C GLY A 661 -1.04 -2.56 -15.70
N ASP A 662 -2.22 -3.16 -15.51
CA ASP A 662 -2.73 -3.49 -14.16
C ASP A 662 -2.18 -4.85 -13.69
N ASN A 663 -1.15 -4.82 -12.83
CA ASN A 663 -0.52 -6.03 -12.30
C ASN A 663 -1.46 -6.90 -11.46
N PHE A 664 -2.52 -6.31 -10.90
CA PHE A 664 -3.42 -6.99 -9.98
C PHE A 664 -4.48 -7.83 -10.71
N ALA A 665 -4.69 -7.56 -12.00
CA ALA A 665 -5.69 -8.21 -12.86
C ALA A 665 -5.07 -8.90 -14.09
N ARG A 666 -3.80 -9.32 -14.02
CA ARG A 666 -3.08 -9.88 -15.19
C ARG A 666 -3.56 -11.27 -15.61
N PHE A 667 -3.99 -12.11 -14.67
CA PHE A 667 -4.26 -13.53 -14.93
C PHE A 667 -5.70 -13.92 -14.63
N SER A 668 -6.23 -14.85 -15.42
CA SER A 668 -7.41 -15.65 -15.06
C SER A 668 -7.01 -17.10 -14.89
N TYR A 669 -7.53 -17.78 -13.87
CA TYR A 669 -7.24 -19.17 -13.55
C TYR A 669 -8.52 -19.99 -13.53
N MET A 670 -8.48 -21.18 -14.10
CA MET A 670 -9.60 -22.11 -14.08
C MET A 670 -9.11 -23.54 -13.92
N GLY A 671 -9.84 -24.36 -13.19
CA GLY A 671 -9.47 -25.75 -13.02
C GLY A 671 -10.60 -26.61 -12.47
N PRO A 672 -10.70 -27.86 -12.91
CA PRO A 672 -11.55 -28.84 -12.25
C PRO A 672 -10.86 -29.33 -10.97
N THR A 673 -11.63 -29.83 -10.02
CA THR A 673 -11.09 -30.62 -8.91
C THR A 673 -11.96 -31.86 -8.66
N SER A 674 -11.54 -32.69 -7.72
CA SER A 674 -12.28 -33.87 -7.28
C SER A 674 -12.97 -33.58 -5.94
N LEU A 675 -14.14 -34.18 -5.69
CA LEU A 675 -14.95 -33.93 -4.50
C LEU A 675 -14.17 -34.20 -3.20
N ASP A 676 -13.31 -35.22 -3.18
CA ASP A 676 -12.45 -35.61 -2.05
C ASP A 676 -11.41 -34.54 -1.67
N ARG A 677 -11.20 -33.55 -2.53
CA ARG A 677 -10.27 -32.42 -2.33
C ARG A 677 -10.97 -31.11 -2.03
N CYS A 678 -12.30 -31.12 -1.90
CA CYS A 678 -13.05 -30.01 -1.36
C CYS A 678 -13.13 -30.15 0.15
N ILE A 679 -12.82 -29.06 0.86
CA ILE A 679 -12.76 -28.97 2.31
C ILE A 679 -13.72 -27.86 2.73
N ALA A 680 -14.62 -28.15 3.65
CA ALA A 680 -15.60 -27.24 4.21
C ALA A 680 -15.44 -27.20 5.74
N TYR A 681 -15.42 -26.01 6.32
CA TYR A 681 -15.36 -25.81 7.76
C TYR A 681 -16.64 -25.17 8.26
N ASP A 682 -17.15 -25.72 9.36
CA ASP A 682 -18.31 -25.24 10.07
C ASP A 682 -17.89 -24.74 11.45
N LEU A 683 -18.18 -23.46 11.73
CA LEU A 683 -17.71 -22.75 12.90
C LEU A 683 -18.39 -23.21 14.19
N ASP A 684 -19.64 -23.67 14.09
CA ASP A 684 -20.45 -24.05 15.25
C ASP A 684 -20.08 -25.45 15.78
N SER A 685 -19.68 -26.35 14.88
CA SER A 685 -19.21 -27.70 15.22
C SER A 685 -17.68 -27.83 15.29
N ASP A 686 -16.92 -26.79 14.93
CA ASP A 686 -15.46 -26.82 14.79
C ASP A 686 -14.95 -28.02 13.95
N ARG A 687 -15.73 -28.35 12.91
CA ARG A 687 -15.54 -29.57 12.12
C ARG A 687 -15.12 -29.24 10.70
N ILE A 688 -14.07 -29.91 10.23
CA ILE A 688 -13.66 -29.88 8.83
C ILE A 688 -14.24 -31.10 8.13
N THR A 689 -15.09 -30.88 7.13
CA THR A 689 -15.69 -31.91 6.27
C THR A 689 -15.03 -31.90 4.91
N TYR A 690 -14.81 -33.07 4.31
CA TYR A 690 -14.19 -33.21 2.99
C TYR A 690 -14.70 -34.45 2.25
N GLY A 691 -14.62 -34.43 0.92
CA GLY A 691 -15.26 -35.46 0.10
C GLY A 691 -16.77 -35.41 0.19
N SER A 692 -17.41 -36.58 0.12
CA SER A 692 -18.86 -36.71 0.24
C SER A 692 -19.37 -36.50 1.68
N ASP A 693 -18.57 -36.89 2.68
CA ASP A 693 -19.07 -37.08 4.06
C ASP A 693 -17.96 -37.41 5.09
N LYS A 694 -16.67 -37.35 4.71
CA LYS A 694 -15.56 -37.55 5.66
C LYS A 694 -15.35 -36.28 6.48
N HIS A 695 -14.90 -36.43 7.72
CA HIS A 695 -14.62 -35.28 8.57
C HIS A 695 -13.50 -35.52 9.57
N ILE A 696 -12.88 -34.43 10.00
CA ILE A 696 -11.99 -34.37 11.16
C ILE A 696 -12.52 -33.32 12.14
N GLN A 697 -12.34 -33.58 13.42
CA GLN A 697 -12.61 -32.63 14.49
C GLN A 697 -11.32 -31.91 14.83
N LEU A 698 -11.35 -30.57 14.92
CA LEU A 698 -10.20 -29.82 15.39
C LEU A 698 -9.95 -30.06 16.88
N GLU A 699 -8.68 -30.05 17.29
CA GLU A 699 -8.31 -30.22 18.69
C GLU A 699 -8.76 -29.03 19.52
N LYS A 700 -8.99 -29.23 20.82
CA LYS A 700 -9.43 -28.16 21.72
C LYS A 700 -8.37 -27.05 21.78
N GLY A 701 -8.74 -25.84 21.36
CA GLY A 701 -7.86 -24.68 21.32
C GLY A 701 -7.11 -24.49 19.99
N ASP A 702 -7.33 -25.39 19.02
CA ASP A 702 -6.95 -25.21 17.63
C ASP A 702 -8.14 -24.65 16.85
N ASP A 703 -7.88 -23.87 15.80
CA ASP A 703 -8.91 -23.30 14.93
C ASP A 703 -8.57 -23.50 13.45
N PHE A 704 -9.56 -23.27 12.57
CA PHE A 704 -9.37 -23.51 11.14
C PHE A 704 -8.26 -22.62 10.54
N TRP A 705 -8.05 -21.41 11.06
CA TRP A 705 -6.99 -20.54 10.60
C TRP A 705 -5.60 -21.13 10.90
N SER A 706 -5.39 -21.59 12.14
CA SER A 706 -4.15 -22.20 12.59
C SER A 706 -3.88 -23.51 11.86
N TRP A 707 -4.92 -24.32 11.65
CA TRP A 707 -4.86 -25.53 10.85
C TRP A 707 -4.43 -25.25 9.39
N MET A 708 -5.11 -24.31 8.73
CA MET A 708 -4.83 -23.95 7.34
C MET A 708 -3.44 -23.32 7.17
N ASP A 709 -2.97 -22.50 8.13
CA ASP A 709 -1.62 -21.93 8.12
C ASP A 709 -0.54 -23.01 8.22
N ARG A 710 -0.71 -24.01 9.10
CA ARG A 710 0.23 -25.15 9.20
C ARG A 710 0.26 -25.98 7.92
N VAL A 711 -0.91 -26.27 7.35
CA VAL A 711 -1.03 -27.01 6.09
C VAL A 711 -0.36 -26.26 4.94
N GLN A 712 -0.62 -24.96 4.80
CA GLN A 712 -0.03 -24.13 3.76
C GLN A 712 1.51 -24.06 3.88
N ARG A 713 2.04 -23.88 5.10
CA ARG A 713 3.49 -23.85 5.34
C ARG A 713 4.17 -25.18 5.03
N ASP A 714 3.56 -26.30 5.42
CA ASP A 714 4.09 -27.63 5.10
C ASP A 714 4.15 -27.84 3.58
N LEU A 715 3.06 -27.54 2.86
CA LEU A 715 2.99 -27.65 1.41
C LEU A 715 4.05 -26.81 0.70
N ALA A 716 4.22 -25.55 1.11
CA ALA A 716 5.27 -24.67 0.57
C ALA A 716 6.69 -25.17 0.87
N GLY A 717 6.88 -25.91 1.97
CA GLY A 717 8.15 -26.52 2.34
C GLY A 717 8.48 -27.81 1.58
N VAL A 718 7.50 -28.45 0.93
CA VAL A 718 7.67 -29.76 0.27
C VAL A 718 7.42 -29.73 -1.24
N VAL A 719 7.22 -28.55 -1.83
CA VAL A 719 7.01 -28.36 -3.28
C VAL A 719 8.24 -27.75 -3.93
N LYS A 720 8.54 -28.18 -5.16
CA LYS A 720 9.45 -27.49 -6.07
C LYS A 720 8.68 -26.86 -7.22
N LEU A 721 8.85 -25.56 -7.45
CA LEU A 721 8.27 -24.89 -8.62
C LEU A 721 9.24 -24.87 -9.80
N GLU A 722 8.68 -24.90 -11.01
CA GLU A 722 9.39 -24.54 -12.23
C GLU A 722 9.40 -23.01 -12.40
N ASP A 723 10.48 -22.46 -12.97
CA ASP A 723 10.54 -21.04 -13.30
C ASP A 723 9.38 -20.68 -14.25
N GLY A 724 8.58 -19.68 -13.89
CA GLY A 724 7.32 -19.38 -14.57
C GLY A 724 6.68 -18.06 -14.11
N PRO A 725 5.50 -17.71 -14.66
CA PRO A 725 4.80 -16.50 -14.29
C PRO A 725 4.35 -16.52 -12.82
N GLU A 726 4.33 -15.34 -12.21
CA GLU A 726 3.87 -15.15 -10.83
C GLU A 726 2.35 -15.38 -10.70
N GLY A 727 1.92 -15.88 -9.54
CA GLY A 727 0.50 -16.06 -9.20
C GLY A 727 0.17 -17.50 -8.80
N LEU A 728 -1.03 -17.98 -9.12
CA LEU A 728 -1.51 -19.30 -8.72
C LEU A 728 -0.81 -20.44 -9.50
N GLN A 729 0.02 -21.22 -8.81
CA GLN A 729 0.71 -22.41 -9.34
C GLN A 729 0.29 -23.66 -8.57
N CYS A 730 -0.98 -24.05 -8.73
CA CYS A 730 -1.68 -25.04 -7.89
C CYS A 730 -1.79 -24.58 -6.42
N GLY A 731 -2.66 -25.22 -5.64
CA GLY A 731 -2.88 -24.89 -4.23
C GLY A 731 -4.36 -24.79 -3.87
N PHE A 732 -4.71 -23.97 -2.88
CA PHE A 732 -6.10 -23.83 -2.44
C PHE A 732 -6.82 -22.70 -3.17
N VAL A 733 -8.07 -22.93 -3.56
CA VAL A 733 -8.98 -21.93 -4.13
C VAL A 733 -10.29 -21.98 -3.36
N GLY A 734 -10.80 -20.84 -2.89
CA GLY A 734 -11.98 -20.85 -2.02
C GLY A 734 -12.26 -19.53 -1.34
N TYR A 735 -12.96 -19.59 -0.21
CA TYR A 735 -13.35 -18.41 0.55
C TYR A 735 -13.26 -18.63 2.06
N PHE A 736 -13.06 -17.52 2.77
CA PHE A 736 -13.37 -17.37 4.19
C PHE A 736 -14.62 -16.47 4.31
N GLY A 737 -15.70 -17.01 4.85
CA GLY A 737 -16.94 -16.28 5.12
C GLY A 737 -16.78 -15.30 6.29
N TYR A 738 -17.67 -14.32 6.39
CA TYR A 738 -17.58 -13.24 7.38
C TYR A 738 -17.53 -13.75 8.82
N GLU A 739 -18.23 -14.83 9.15
CA GLU A 739 -18.26 -15.36 10.53
C GLU A 739 -16.91 -15.96 10.98
N MET A 740 -15.98 -16.19 10.06
CA MET A 740 -14.58 -16.48 10.40
C MET A 740 -13.91 -15.34 11.20
N LYS A 741 -14.56 -14.17 11.31
CA LYS A 741 -14.23 -13.08 12.25
C LYS A 741 -14.02 -13.58 13.68
N ALA A 742 -14.72 -14.64 14.09
CA ALA A 742 -14.63 -15.17 15.42
C ALA A 742 -13.26 -15.78 15.78
N GLY A 743 -12.51 -16.29 14.80
CA GLY A 743 -11.11 -16.73 14.98
C GLY A 743 -10.07 -15.67 14.59
N ALA A 744 -10.52 -14.56 13.99
CA ALA A 744 -9.65 -13.51 13.47
C ALA A 744 -9.55 -12.28 14.39
N LEU A 745 -10.60 -11.96 15.16
CA LEU A 745 -10.67 -10.78 16.02
C LEU A 745 -10.41 -11.14 17.49
N PRO A 746 -9.25 -10.79 18.06
CA PRO A 746 -8.99 -10.97 19.48
C PRO A 746 -10.01 -10.21 20.33
N GLY A 747 -10.57 -10.86 21.35
CA GLY A 747 -11.58 -10.26 22.24
C GLY A 747 -13.01 -10.29 21.70
N TYR A 748 -13.24 -10.84 20.50
CA TYR A 748 -14.60 -11.12 20.04
C TYR A 748 -15.15 -12.36 20.73
N GLU A 749 -16.31 -12.23 21.37
CA GLU A 749 -17.05 -13.34 21.95
C GLU A 749 -18.25 -13.64 21.06
N ARG A 750 -18.39 -14.92 20.66
CA ARG A 750 -19.55 -15.35 19.88
C ARG A 750 -20.79 -15.23 20.77
N PRO A 751 -21.85 -14.54 20.31
CA PRO A 751 -23.07 -14.46 21.09
C PRO A 751 -23.73 -15.84 21.17
N SER A 752 -24.22 -16.21 22.37
CA SER A 752 -24.97 -17.44 22.60
C SER A 752 -26.39 -17.32 22.05
N VAL A 753 -26.54 -17.34 20.74
CA VAL A 753 -27.87 -17.30 20.09
C VAL A 753 -28.24 -18.71 19.64
N ASP A 754 -29.40 -19.20 20.08
CA ASP A 754 -30.01 -20.49 19.69
C ASP A 754 -30.48 -20.52 18.21
N ASN A 755 -29.82 -19.78 17.32
CA ASN A 755 -30.18 -19.65 15.90
C ASN A 755 -29.60 -20.78 15.03
N THR A 756 -29.26 -21.93 15.63
CA THR A 756 -28.70 -23.12 14.95
C THR A 756 -29.69 -23.83 14.00
N SER A 757 -30.83 -23.20 13.65
CA SER A 757 -31.92 -23.83 12.90
C SER A 757 -32.01 -23.42 11.43
N GLU A 758 -31.38 -22.32 10.98
CA GLU A 758 -31.37 -21.96 9.54
C GLU A 758 -30.20 -22.62 8.81
N PRO A 759 -30.43 -23.38 7.71
CA PRO A 759 -29.36 -23.90 6.87
C PRO A 759 -28.47 -22.77 6.35
N HIS A 760 -27.15 -22.90 6.50
CA HIS A 760 -26.19 -21.94 5.99
C HIS A 760 -25.07 -22.63 5.21
N ALA A 761 -24.45 -21.88 4.29
CA ALA A 761 -23.22 -22.32 3.65
C ALA A 761 -22.10 -22.49 4.70
N PRO A 762 -21.08 -23.34 4.44
CA PRO A 762 -19.91 -23.44 5.30
C PRO A 762 -19.25 -22.08 5.56
N ASP A 763 -18.69 -21.88 6.75
CA ASP A 763 -18.06 -20.62 7.13
C ASP A 763 -16.71 -20.42 6.42
N ALA A 764 -16.04 -21.51 6.04
CA ALA A 764 -14.93 -21.47 5.10
C ALA A 764 -14.99 -22.70 4.18
N GLN A 765 -14.60 -22.54 2.91
CA GLN A 765 -14.60 -23.65 1.98
C GLN A 765 -13.54 -23.48 0.89
N PHE A 766 -12.73 -24.50 0.69
CA PHE A 766 -11.62 -24.52 -0.24
C PHE A 766 -11.58 -25.81 -1.05
N MET A 767 -11.20 -25.70 -2.31
CA MET A 767 -10.75 -26.84 -3.11
C MET A 767 -9.24 -26.82 -3.25
N PHE A 768 -8.62 -28.00 -3.17
CA PHE A 768 -7.23 -28.15 -3.58
C PHE A 768 -7.16 -28.35 -5.10
N ALA A 769 -6.65 -27.34 -5.81
CA ALA A 769 -6.42 -27.32 -7.24
C ALA A 769 -5.02 -27.85 -7.56
N ASP A 770 -4.92 -29.13 -7.92
CA ASP A 770 -3.68 -29.76 -8.36
C ASP A 770 -3.51 -29.75 -9.90
N ARG A 771 -4.52 -29.25 -10.62
CA ARG A 771 -4.60 -29.07 -12.06
C ARG A 771 -5.33 -27.78 -12.37
N LEU A 772 -4.72 -26.91 -13.18
CA LEU A 772 -5.37 -25.68 -13.62
C LEU A 772 -4.82 -25.19 -14.95
N VAL A 773 -5.59 -24.33 -15.59
CA VAL A 773 -5.22 -23.58 -16.79
C VAL A 773 -5.27 -22.10 -16.44
N ALA A 774 -4.23 -21.37 -16.83
CA ALA A 774 -4.10 -19.93 -16.65
C ALA A 774 -4.08 -19.22 -18.00
N TYR A 775 -4.68 -18.03 -18.05
CA TYR A 775 -4.61 -17.11 -19.17
C TYR A 775 -3.89 -15.83 -18.75
N ASP A 776 -2.84 -15.48 -19.48
CA ASP A 776 -2.12 -14.20 -19.33
C ASP A 776 -2.77 -13.14 -20.23
N HIS A 777 -3.52 -12.21 -19.62
CA HIS A 777 -4.22 -11.16 -20.38
C HIS A 777 -3.28 -10.22 -21.11
N TRP A 778 -2.02 -10.11 -20.67
CA TRP A 778 -1.05 -9.20 -21.28
C TRP A 778 -0.38 -9.83 -22.49
N ASN A 779 0.11 -11.06 -22.33
CA ASN A 779 0.81 -11.78 -23.39
C ASN A 779 -0.13 -12.56 -24.32
N LYS A 780 -1.41 -12.70 -23.95
CA LYS A 780 -2.44 -13.46 -24.69
C LYS A 780 -2.07 -14.94 -24.84
N THR A 781 -1.45 -15.50 -23.79
CA THR A 781 -0.94 -16.86 -23.73
C THR A 781 -1.70 -17.71 -22.73
N TRP A 782 -1.72 -19.02 -22.99
CA TRP A 782 -2.42 -20.01 -22.16
C TRP A 782 -1.42 -21.03 -21.62
N THR A 783 -1.49 -21.34 -20.34
CA THR A 783 -0.56 -22.27 -19.68
C THR A 783 -1.31 -23.20 -18.76
N ALA A 784 -1.08 -24.51 -18.90
CA ALA A 784 -1.54 -25.52 -17.97
C ALA A 784 -0.51 -25.76 -16.87
N PHE A 785 -0.96 -25.92 -15.63
CA PHE A 785 -0.15 -26.25 -14.46
C PHE A 785 -0.67 -27.54 -13.82
N GLY A 786 0.24 -28.45 -13.49
CA GLY A 786 -0.09 -29.70 -12.82
C GLY A 786 0.89 -30.02 -11.70
N LEU A 787 0.37 -30.40 -10.54
CA LEU A 787 1.16 -30.87 -9.40
C LEU A 787 1.55 -32.33 -9.59
N VAL A 788 2.85 -32.61 -9.71
CA VAL A 788 3.41 -33.94 -9.95
C VAL A 788 4.14 -34.46 -8.72
N ARG A 789 3.91 -35.72 -8.35
CA ARG A 789 4.66 -36.44 -7.31
C ARG A 789 6.02 -36.88 -7.86
N ASN A 790 7.08 -36.51 -7.14
CA ASN A 790 8.45 -36.83 -7.54
C ASN A 790 8.78 -38.32 -7.32
N ALA A 791 8.21 -38.93 -6.28
CA ALA A 791 8.38 -40.35 -5.95
C ALA A 791 7.00 -40.97 -5.59
N PRO A 792 6.20 -41.39 -6.59
CA PRO A 792 4.83 -41.90 -6.35
C PRO A 792 4.79 -43.15 -5.47
N ASP A 793 5.87 -43.94 -5.42
CA ASP A 793 5.99 -45.12 -4.56
C ASP A 793 6.53 -44.82 -3.14
N SER A 794 6.89 -43.55 -2.84
CA SER A 794 7.35 -43.16 -1.50
C SER A 794 6.19 -43.14 -0.49
N GLN A 795 6.50 -43.43 0.77
CA GLN A 795 5.56 -43.22 1.88
C GLN A 795 5.49 -41.76 2.35
N ASP A 796 6.32 -40.88 1.78
CA ASP A 796 6.31 -39.45 2.12
C ASP A 796 5.00 -38.79 1.72
N ARG A 797 4.39 -38.07 2.67
CA ARG A 797 3.10 -37.40 2.53
C ARG A 797 3.18 -36.00 3.12
N SER A 798 2.51 -35.04 2.48
CA SER A 798 2.28 -33.72 3.08
C SER A 798 1.37 -33.83 4.30
N LEU A 799 1.36 -32.78 5.13
CA LEU A 799 0.47 -32.68 6.29
C LEU A 799 -1.00 -32.83 5.88
N LEU A 800 -1.40 -32.20 4.76
CA LEU A 800 -2.75 -32.30 4.20
C LEU A 800 -3.17 -33.75 3.96
N GLU A 801 -2.31 -34.54 3.31
CA GLU A 801 -2.58 -35.96 3.04
C GLU A 801 -2.63 -36.81 4.31
N ARG A 802 -1.81 -36.47 5.31
CA ARG A 802 -1.74 -37.21 6.57
C ARG A 802 -2.97 -36.97 7.42
N GLU A 803 -3.42 -35.73 7.50
CA GLU A 803 -4.56 -35.35 8.35
C GLU A 803 -5.91 -35.71 7.70
N LEU A 804 -6.05 -35.54 6.37
CA LEU A 804 -7.30 -35.86 5.68
C LEU A 804 -7.31 -37.26 5.04
N GLY A 805 -6.18 -37.98 5.00
CA GLY A 805 -6.13 -39.31 4.38
C GLY A 805 -6.50 -39.31 2.89
N LEU A 806 -6.18 -38.24 2.18
CA LEU A 806 -6.42 -38.06 0.74
C LEU A 806 -5.10 -38.06 -0.06
N GLN A 807 -5.19 -38.19 -1.39
CA GLN A 807 -4.03 -38.13 -2.29
C GLN A 807 -4.11 -36.90 -3.22
N ILE A 808 -3.12 -36.02 -3.15
CA ILE A 808 -3.00 -34.84 -4.03
C ILE A 808 -1.98 -35.03 -5.17
N GLY A 809 -2.17 -34.36 -6.30
CA GLY A 809 -1.22 -34.42 -7.41
C GLY A 809 -1.19 -35.75 -8.14
N MET A 810 -0.54 -35.76 -9.30
CA MET A 810 -0.46 -36.88 -10.23
C MET A 810 0.96 -37.46 -10.30
N SER A 811 1.13 -38.66 -10.84
CA SER A 811 2.43 -39.24 -11.15
C SER A 811 3.10 -38.53 -12.35
N SER A 812 4.41 -38.75 -12.51
CA SER A 812 5.15 -38.18 -13.65
C SER A 812 4.68 -38.71 -15.01
N SER A 813 4.09 -39.90 -15.07
CA SER A 813 3.50 -40.46 -16.30
C SER A 813 2.10 -39.92 -16.60
N GLU A 814 1.31 -39.58 -15.58
CA GLU A 814 -0.05 -39.06 -15.75
C GLU A 814 -0.08 -37.61 -16.25
N PHE A 815 0.99 -36.83 -16.04
CA PHE A 815 1.03 -35.44 -16.50
C PHE A 815 0.96 -35.30 -18.02
N PRO A 816 1.81 -35.98 -18.81
CA PRO A 816 1.66 -36.01 -20.27
C PRO A 816 0.28 -36.51 -20.74
N ASP A 817 -0.30 -37.51 -20.07
CA ASP A 817 -1.62 -38.05 -20.42
C ASP A 817 -2.72 -36.98 -20.21
N TRP A 818 -2.68 -36.25 -19.10
CA TRP A 818 -3.60 -35.14 -18.86
C TRP A 818 -3.46 -34.01 -19.88
N ILE A 819 -2.22 -33.67 -20.29
CA ILE A 819 -1.98 -32.70 -21.35
C ILE A 819 -2.57 -33.18 -22.68
N ALA A 820 -2.42 -34.46 -23.03
CA ALA A 820 -3.02 -35.05 -24.23
C ALA A 820 -4.56 -35.02 -24.18
N GLU A 821 -5.17 -35.26 -23.01
CA GLU A 821 -6.62 -35.09 -22.83
C GLU A 821 -7.08 -33.64 -23.04
N LEU A 822 -6.31 -32.65 -22.55
CA LEU A 822 -6.59 -31.23 -22.79
C LEU A 822 -6.49 -30.90 -24.29
N GLU A 823 -5.45 -31.36 -24.95
CA GLU A 823 -5.26 -31.19 -26.40
C GLU A 823 -6.43 -31.81 -27.18
N GLN A 824 -6.89 -33.00 -26.79
CA GLN A 824 -8.03 -33.65 -27.42
C GLN A 824 -9.32 -32.84 -27.25
N LYS A 825 -9.60 -32.32 -26.05
CA LYS A 825 -10.76 -31.45 -25.77
C LYS A 825 -10.72 -30.17 -26.61
N LEU A 826 -9.56 -29.53 -26.69
CA LEU A 826 -9.36 -28.30 -27.47
C LEU A 826 -9.41 -28.55 -28.99
N SER A 827 -8.93 -29.70 -29.45
CA SER A 827 -9.02 -30.13 -30.86
C SER A 827 -10.45 -30.50 -31.26
N ALA A 828 -11.22 -31.10 -30.35
CA ALA A 828 -12.65 -31.34 -30.54
C ALA A 828 -13.42 -30.02 -30.69
N LEU A 829 -13.07 -29.02 -29.88
CA LEU A 829 -13.60 -27.65 -30.01
C LEU A 829 -13.24 -27.00 -31.36
N ALA A 830 -12.03 -27.23 -31.87
CA ALA A 830 -11.63 -26.78 -33.22
C ALA A 830 -12.54 -27.40 -34.30
N SER A 831 -12.87 -28.68 -34.13
CA SER A 831 -13.64 -29.48 -35.10
C SER A 831 -15.14 -29.17 -35.07
N SER A 832 -15.69 -28.77 -33.93
CA SER A 832 -17.10 -28.35 -33.80
C SER A 832 -17.38 -26.98 -34.41
N GLY A 833 -16.34 -26.21 -34.76
CA GLY A 833 -16.46 -24.83 -35.25
C GLY A 833 -16.80 -23.84 -34.14
N GLU A 834 -16.84 -22.54 -34.49
CA GLU A 834 -17.32 -21.51 -33.56
C GLU A 834 -18.77 -21.85 -33.17
N PRO A 835 -19.08 -21.97 -31.85
CA PRO A 835 -20.45 -22.18 -31.42
C PRO A 835 -21.33 -21.11 -32.06
N ALA A 836 -22.37 -21.52 -32.79
CA ALA A 836 -23.34 -20.59 -33.34
C ALA A 836 -23.78 -19.66 -32.21
N ALA A 837 -23.69 -18.34 -32.43
CA ALA A 837 -24.11 -17.36 -31.43
C ALA A 837 -25.48 -17.79 -30.89
N SER A 838 -25.52 -18.27 -29.65
CA SER A 838 -26.75 -18.81 -29.08
C SER A 838 -27.83 -17.75 -29.27
N SER A 839 -28.97 -18.13 -29.85
CA SER A 839 -30.17 -17.28 -29.84
C SER A 839 -30.30 -16.68 -28.45
N SER A 840 -30.40 -15.35 -28.36
CA SER A 840 -30.47 -14.59 -27.11
C SER A 840 -31.24 -15.39 -26.06
N PRO A 841 -30.64 -15.78 -24.92
CA PRO A 841 -31.36 -16.56 -23.94
C PRO A 841 -32.61 -15.79 -23.51
N THR A 842 -33.70 -16.52 -23.32
CA THR A 842 -34.62 -16.28 -22.21
C THR A 842 -33.86 -15.67 -21.03
N ASP A 843 -34.43 -14.63 -20.45
CA ASP A 843 -33.90 -13.91 -19.29
C ASP A 843 -33.16 -14.83 -18.30
N PRO A 844 -31.81 -14.76 -18.20
CA PRO A 844 -31.00 -15.77 -17.51
C PRO A 844 -31.19 -15.73 -15.99
N LEU A 845 -31.76 -14.66 -15.46
CA LEU A 845 -32.12 -14.52 -14.04
C LEU A 845 -33.61 -14.14 -13.95
N PRO A 846 -34.55 -15.07 -14.15
CA PRO A 846 -35.99 -14.78 -14.19
C PRO A 846 -36.61 -14.55 -12.80
N LEU A 847 -35.79 -14.56 -11.74
CA LEU A 847 -36.23 -14.45 -10.36
C LEU A 847 -36.36 -13.00 -9.90
N SER A 848 -37.34 -12.73 -9.05
CA SER A 848 -37.42 -11.49 -8.27
C SER A 848 -36.75 -11.67 -6.91
N PHE A 849 -36.04 -10.64 -6.47
CA PHE A 849 -35.33 -10.60 -5.20
C PHE A 849 -36.01 -9.63 -4.25
N THR A 850 -36.20 -10.06 -3.01
CA THR A 850 -36.78 -9.25 -1.94
C THR A 850 -35.74 -9.03 -0.85
N TYR A 851 -35.70 -7.82 -0.31
CA TYR A 851 -34.84 -7.50 0.82
C TYR A 851 -35.33 -8.24 2.07
N LYS A 852 -34.44 -8.91 2.83
CA LYS A 852 -34.78 -9.73 4.01
C LYS A 852 -35.43 -8.90 5.14
N SER A 853 -35.27 -7.58 5.11
CA SER A 853 -35.86 -6.64 6.06
C SER A 853 -36.70 -5.56 5.34
N THR A 854 -37.00 -4.44 5.99
CA THR A 854 -37.71 -3.30 5.38
C THR A 854 -36.80 -2.08 5.21
N ALA A 855 -37.14 -1.20 4.28
CA ALA A 855 -36.44 0.08 4.11
C ALA A 855 -36.43 0.91 5.41
N ASP A 856 -37.55 0.95 6.13
CA ASP A 856 -37.68 1.70 7.38
C ASP A 856 -36.84 1.11 8.51
N ALA A 857 -36.73 -0.22 8.58
CA ALA A 857 -35.84 -0.88 9.54
C ALA A 857 -34.38 -0.55 9.24
N TYR A 858 -33.96 -0.59 7.97
CA TYR A 858 -32.59 -0.21 7.58
C TYR A 858 -32.29 1.25 7.92
N LYS A 859 -33.20 2.17 7.57
CA LYS A 859 -33.09 3.60 7.90
C LYS A 859 -33.05 3.87 9.40
N SER A 860 -33.77 3.07 10.19
CA SER A 860 -33.70 3.14 11.66
C SER A 860 -32.34 2.64 12.16
N GLY A 861 -31.78 1.59 11.56
CA GLY A 861 -30.42 1.13 11.80
C GLY A 861 -29.37 2.21 11.53
N ILE A 862 -29.51 2.99 10.45
CA ILE A 862 -28.62 4.13 10.16
C ILE A 862 -28.62 5.15 11.30
N LYS A 863 -29.79 5.51 11.82
CA LYS A 863 -29.90 6.46 12.94
C LYS A 863 -29.26 5.89 14.21
N ALA A 864 -29.41 4.58 14.45
CA ALA A 864 -28.74 3.91 15.57
C ALA A 864 -27.21 3.92 15.40
N CYS A 865 -26.69 3.66 14.19
CA CYS A 865 -25.27 3.83 13.88
C CYS A 865 -24.79 5.25 14.19
N GLN A 866 -25.53 6.28 13.76
CA GLN A 866 -25.18 7.68 14.03
C GLN A 866 -25.19 8.00 15.53
N SER A 867 -26.11 7.42 16.32
CA SER A 867 -26.10 7.55 17.78
C SER A 867 -24.84 6.95 18.38
N HIS A 868 -24.47 5.72 17.99
CA HIS A 868 -23.23 5.10 18.47
C HIS A 868 -21.99 5.91 18.10
N ILE A 869 -21.95 6.46 16.89
CA ILE A 869 -20.87 7.34 16.44
C ILE A 869 -20.84 8.62 17.27
N ALA A 870 -21.99 9.25 17.53
CA ALA A 870 -22.08 10.46 18.35
C ALA A 870 -21.60 10.24 19.79
N ASP A 871 -21.92 9.07 20.36
CA ASP A 871 -21.48 8.65 21.70
C ASP A 871 -20.00 8.24 21.75
N GLY A 872 -19.28 8.30 20.62
CA GLY A 872 -17.86 7.98 20.52
C GLY A 872 -17.56 6.49 20.42
N ASN A 873 -18.56 5.62 20.32
CA ASN A 873 -18.36 4.16 20.27
C ASN A 873 -17.74 3.67 18.95
N SER A 874 -17.83 4.44 17.87
CA SER A 874 -17.29 4.12 16.55
C SER A 874 -17.10 5.41 15.74
N TYR A 875 -16.32 5.35 14.66
CA TYR A 875 -16.09 6.45 13.72
C TYR A 875 -16.85 6.22 12.40
N GLU A 876 -16.92 4.95 11.97
CA GLU A 876 -17.65 4.46 10.80
C GLU A 876 -18.27 3.10 11.14
N LEU A 877 -19.46 2.81 10.62
CA LEU A 877 -20.14 1.52 10.75
C LEU A 877 -20.70 1.08 9.38
N CYS A 878 -20.22 -0.04 8.83
CA CYS A 878 -20.73 -0.60 7.58
C CYS A 878 -21.95 -1.48 7.83
N LEU A 879 -23.13 -0.84 7.82
CA LEU A 879 -24.41 -1.50 8.01
C LEU A 879 -24.83 -2.23 6.72
N THR A 880 -25.18 -3.51 6.84
CA THR A 880 -25.50 -4.36 5.70
C THR A 880 -26.86 -5.04 5.82
N GLY A 881 -27.32 -5.61 4.71
CA GLY A 881 -28.42 -6.56 4.67
C GLY A 881 -28.34 -7.44 3.42
N GLN A 882 -29.38 -8.26 3.21
CA GLN A 882 -29.39 -9.24 2.12
C GLN A 882 -30.69 -9.17 1.32
N PHE A 883 -30.55 -9.38 0.02
CA PHE A 883 -31.62 -9.67 -0.92
C PHE A 883 -31.65 -11.17 -1.16
N THR A 884 -32.84 -11.78 -1.11
CA THR A 884 -33.00 -13.23 -1.25
C THR A 884 -34.07 -13.60 -2.27
N SER A 885 -33.95 -14.79 -2.83
CA SER A 885 -34.95 -15.42 -3.70
C SER A 885 -34.90 -16.94 -3.56
N SER A 886 -36.05 -17.61 -3.72
CA SER A 886 -36.12 -19.08 -3.69
C SER A 886 -36.02 -19.65 -5.10
N ALA A 887 -35.10 -20.59 -5.30
CA ALA A 887 -34.89 -21.32 -6.54
C ALA A 887 -35.73 -22.60 -6.66
N SER A 888 -36.45 -23.00 -5.61
CA SER A 888 -37.13 -24.31 -5.49
C SER A 888 -38.09 -24.69 -6.62
N GLU A 889 -38.49 -23.73 -7.46
CA GLU A 889 -39.41 -23.93 -8.59
C GLU A 889 -38.75 -23.77 -9.98
N GLN A 890 -37.46 -23.46 -10.06
CA GLN A 890 -36.78 -23.13 -11.32
C GLN A 890 -35.40 -23.79 -11.43
N ASN A 891 -35.18 -24.57 -12.49
CA ASN A 891 -33.87 -25.12 -12.80
C ASN A 891 -32.95 -23.99 -13.29
N LEU A 892 -32.15 -23.41 -12.40
CA LEU A 892 -31.30 -22.27 -12.70
C LEU A 892 -30.03 -22.70 -13.43
N ASP A 893 -29.78 -22.07 -14.57
CA ASP A 893 -28.51 -22.18 -15.27
C ASP A 893 -27.50 -21.18 -14.67
N HIS A 894 -26.78 -21.59 -13.62
CA HIS A 894 -25.75 -20.79 -12.97
C HIS A 894 -24.66 -20.31 -13.95
N TRP A 895 -24.37 -21.06 -15.02
CA TRP A 895 -23.41 -20.67 -16.03
C TRP A 895 -23.93 -19.54 -16.92
N ALA A 896 -25.18 -19.63 -17.37
CA ALA A 896 -25.83 -18.55 -18.10
C ALA A 896 -25.93 -17.27 -17.25
N ILE A 897 -26.26 -17.40 -15.96
CA ILE A 897 -26.27 -16.28 -15.01
C ILE A 897 -24.88 -15.65 -14.92
N TYR A 898 -23.82 -16.44 -14.67
CA TYR A 898 -22.47 -15.90 -14.55
C TYR A 898 -21.99 -15.23 -15.84
N LYS A 899 -22.23 -15.82 -17.02
CA LYS A 899 -21.91 -15.19 -18.32
C LYS A 899 -22.59 -13.83 -18.47
N HIS A 900 -23.85 -13.73 -18.05
CA HIS A 900 -24.57 -12.45 -18.04
C HIS A 900 -23.90 -11.45 -17.10
N LEU A 901 -23.64 -11.84 -15.85
CA LEU A 901 -23.03 -10.99 -14.84
C LEU A 901 -21.64 -10.50 -15.27
N ARG A 902 -20.77 -11.40 -15.73
CA ARG A 902 -19.43 -11.12 -16.24
C ARG A 902 -19.44 -10.09 -17.38
N THR A 903 -20.43 -10.17 -18.27
CA THR A 903 -20.54 -9.25 -19.41
C THR A 903 -21.04 -7.87 -19.00
N GLN A 904 -21.94 -7.80 -18.00
CA GLN A 904 -22.54 -6.54 -17.56
C GLN A 904 -21.68 -5.79 -16.55
N ASN A 905 -20.95 -6.52 -15.72
CA ASN A 905 -20.14 -6.00 -14.63
C ASN A 905 -18.74 -6.65 -14.63
N PRO A 906 -17.92 -6.41 -15.68
CA PRO A 906 -16.55 -6.91 -15.67
C PRO A 906 -15.79 -6.31 -14.49
N ALA A 907 -15.12 -7.16 -13.72
CA ALA A 907 -14.38 -6.79 -12.52
C ALA A 907 -12.99 -7.40 -12.50
N SER A 908 -12.06 -6.77 -11.78
CA SER A 908 -10.66 -7.21 -11.67
C SER A 908 -10.50 -8.51 -10.86
N HIS A 909 -11.48 -8.84 -10.01
CA HIS A 909 -11.48 -10.02 -9.16
C HIS A 909 -12.83 -10.78 -9.21
N ALA A 910 -13.34 -10.99 -10.43
CA ALA A 910 -14.55 -11.79 -10.63
C ALA A 910 -14.27 -13.28 -10.36
N SER A 911 -15.31 -14.05 -10.03
CA SER A 911 -15.16 -15.49 -9.83
C SER A 911 -16.43 -16.29 -10.08
N PHE A 912 -16.28 -17.50 -10.60
CA PHE A 912 -17.32 -18.52 -10.67
C PHE A 912 -16.82 -19.82 -10.03
N ILE A 913 -17.39 -20.20 -8.90
CA ILE A 913 -16.93 -21.35 -8.11
C ILE A 913 -18.13 -22.23 -7.77
N SER A 914 -17.98 -23.55 -7.91
CA SER A 914 -19.01 -24.53 -7.52
C SER A 914 -18.45 -25.57 -6.57
N PHE A 915 -19.18 -25.80 -5.48
CA PHE A 915 -18.99 -26.87 -4.51
C PHE A 915 -20.24 -27.75 -4.46
N PRO A 916 -20.35 -28.78 -5.32
CA PRO A 916 -21.55 -29.60 -5.40
C PRO A 916 -21.91 -30.34 -4.10
N ALA A 917 -20.91 -30.79 -3.32
CA ALA A 917 -21.12 -31.51 -2.06
C ALA A 917 -21.94 -30.72 -1.05
N THR A 918 -21.75 -29.40 -1.00
CA THR A 918 -22.49 -28.49 -0.11
C THR A 918 -23.59 -27.72 -0.85
N GLN A 919 -23.81 -28.02 -2.13
CA GLN A 919 -24.74 -27.32 -3.01
C GLN A 919 -24.50 -25.80 -3.02
N THR A 920 -23.23 -25.37 -3.00
CA THR A 920 -22.87 -23.94 -2.97
C THR A 920 -22.28 -23.54 -4.32
N THR A 921 -22.83 -22.50 -4.96
CA THR A 921 -22.27 -21.86 -6.16
C THR A 921 -22.12 -20.36 -5.94
N ILE A 922 -20.94 -19.82 -6.23
CA ILE A 922 -20.59 -18.42 -6.04
C ILE A 922 -20.37 -17.77 -7.41
N MET A 923 -21.06 -16.67 -7.66
CA MET A 923 -20.98 -15.88 -8.89
C MET A 923 -20.64 -14.42 -8.52
N SER A 924 -19.35 -14.09 -8.50
CA SER A 924 -18.82 -12.81 -8.02
C SER A 924 -18.41 -11.87 -9.15
N CYS A 925 -18.74 -10.59 -9.01
CA CYS A 925 -18.22 -9.48 -9.80
C CYS A 925 -17.50 -8.45 -8.90
N SER A 926 -16.71 -8.92 -7.93
CA SER A 926 -16.03 -8.05 -6.97
C SER A 926 -14.89 -7.25 -7.62
N PRO A 927 -14.88 -5.91 -7.47
CA PRO A 927 -13.78 -5.08 -7.94
C PRO A 927 -12.68 -4.85 -6.88
N GLU A 928 -12.92 -5.20 -5.61
CA GLU A 928 -12.08 -4.78 -4.49
C GLU A 928 -11.10 -5.87 -4.06
N LEU A 929 -9.81 -5.55 -4.10
CA LEU A 929 -8.75 -6.38 -3.54
C LEU A 929 -8.80 -6.28 -2.01
N PHE A 930 -8.98 -7.41 -1.33
CA PHE A 930 -8.79 -7.46 0.12
C PHE A 930 -7.30 -7.44 0.44
N ILE A 931 -6.56 -8.46 0.02
CA ILE A 931 -5.12 -8.57 0.24
C ILE A 931 -4.45 -9.43 -0.83
N ARG A 932 -3.24 -9.04 -1.25
CA ARG A 932 -2.35 -9.80 -2.12
C ARG A 932 -1.01 -9.99 -1.41
N PHE A 933 -0.48 -11.20 -1.51
CA PHE A 933 0.86 -11.59 -1.10
C PHE A 933 1.68 -11.92 -2.33
N ASP A 934 2.73 -11.13 -2.56
CA ASP A 934 3.57 -11.17 -3.74
C ASP A 934 5.07 -11.14 -3.37
N GLY A 935 5.94 -10.87 -4.34
CA GLY A 935 7.38 -10.84 -4.13
C GLY A 935 7.96 -12.24 -3.94
N GLU A 936 9.21 -12.31 -3.49
CA GLU A 936 9.88 -13.59 -3.27
C GLU A 936 9.19 -14.39 -2.15
N ASN A 937 8.64 -15.55 -2.53
CA ASN A 937 7.89 -16.46 -1.65
C ASN A 937 6.67 -15.79 -0.96
N GLY A 938 5.99 -14.86 -1.63
CA GLY A 938 4.75 -14.26 -1.11
C GLY A 938 4.95 -13.34 0.11
N ARG A 939 6.15 -12.78 0.30
CA ARG A 939 6.47 -11.96 1.49
C ARG A 939 5.98 -10.52 1.42
N GLN A 940 5.63 -9.98 0.26
CA GLN A 940 5.13 -8.62 0.15
C GLN A 940 3.61 -8.59 0.24
N ALA A 941 3.07 -8.02 1.32
CA ALA A 941 1.64 -7.80 1.48
C ALA A 941 1.23 -6.47 0.81
N VAL A 942 0.14 -6.50 0.05
CA VAL A 942 -0.45 -5.33 -0.63
C VAL A 942 -1.96 -5.34 -0.43
N MET A 943 -2.51 -4.20 0.01
CA MET A 943 -3.96 -4.00 0.15
C MET A 943 -4.37 -2.71 -0.58
N LYS A 944 -5.53 -2.72 -1.22
CA LYS A 944 -6.06 -1.60 -2.01
C LYS A 944 -7.53 -1.31 -1.64
N PRO A 945 -7.80 -0.70 -0.47
CA PRO A 945 -9.17 -0.35 -0.08
C PRO A 945 -9.81 0.60 -1.09
N ILE A 946 -11.07 0.34 -1.42
CA ILE A 946 -11.90 1.20 -2.28
C ILE A 946 -12.97 1.83 -1.41
N LYS A 947 -12.92 3.16 -1.25
CA LYS A 947 -13.96 3.93 -0.54
C LYS A 947 -14.25 5.20 -1.32
N GLY A 948 -15.52 5.39 -1.64
CA GLY A 948 -16.02 6.41 -2.56
C GLY A 948 -16.04 5.96 -4.01
N THR A 949 -17.17 6.20 -4.69
CA THR A 949 -17.36 5.85 -6.10
C THR A 949 -18.20 6.90 -6.82
N LEU A 950 -17.67 7.44 -7.92
CA LEU A 950 -18.37 8.39 -8.78
C LEU A 950 -18.75 7.72 -10.10
N LYS A 951 -20.04 7.74 -10.44
CA LYS A 951 -20.52 7.25 -11.75
C LYS A 951 -20.04 8.15 -12.88
N ARG A 952 -19.48 7.54 -13.93
CA ARG A 952 -19.03 8.27 -15.13
C ARG A 952 -20.19 8.94 -15.86
N SER A 953 -19.91 10.08 -16.49
CA SER A 953 -20.89 10.77 -17.35
C SER A 953 -21.29 9.86 -18.50
N LYS A 954 -22.57 9.87 -18.88
CA LYS A 954 -22.98 9.29 -20.16
C LYS A 954 -22.66 10.30 -21.26
N CYS A 955 -22.20 9.82 -22.42
CA CYS A 955 -22.12 10.66 -23.61
C CYS A 955 -23.55 11.14 -23.99
N GLY A 956 -23.67 12.33 -24.58
CA GLY A 956 -24.93 12.94 -25.02
C GLY A 956 -25.73 12.10 -26.04
N CYS A 957 -25.12 11.06 -26.64
CA CYS A 957 -25.79 10.04 -27.43
C CYS A 957 -26.54 8.98 -26.60
N GLY A 958 -26.62 9.14 -25.27
CA GLY A 958 -27.32 8.22 -24.36
C GLY A 958 -26.48 7.05 -23.84
N GLY A 959 -25.16 7.04 -24.11
CA GLY A 959 -24.24 5.98 -23.67
C GLY A 959 -24.39 4.65 -24.41
N LEU A 960 -25.08 4.62 -25.56
CA LEU A 960 -25.37 3.43 -26.38
C LEU A 960 -24.73 3.53 -27.79
N CYS A 961 -23.54 4.13 -27.91
CA CYS A 961 -22.79 4.11 -29.17
C CYS A 961 -22.33 2.66 -29.47
N LYS A 962 -23.21 1.92 -30.15
CA LYS A 962 -22.93 0.70 -30.92
C LYS A 962 -23.37 0.84 -32.37
N GLN A 963 -23.77 2.04 -32.81
CA GLN A 963 -24.09 2.28 -34.22
C GLN A 963 -22.80 2.42 -35.04
N PRO A 964 -22.67 1.70 -36.16
CA PRO A 964 -21.55 1.84 -37.10
C PRO A 964 -21.42 3.26 -37.69
N ASP A 965 -22.44 4.11 -37.53
CA ASP A 965 -22.62 5.37 -38.26
C ASP A 965 -22.61 6.63 -37.36
N CYS A 966 -21.97 6.56 -36.18
CA CYS A 966 -21.70 7.74 -35.37
C CYS A 966 -20.48 8.48 -35.95
N ASP A 967 -20.72 9.60 -36.65
CA ASP A 967 -19.67 10.40 -37.31
C ASP A 967 -18.56 10.90 -36.36
N SER A 968 -18.85 11.04 -35.06
CA SER A 968 -17.84 11.30 -34.03
C SER A 968 -17.32 9.98 -33.46
N GLY A 969 -16.07 9.63 -33.76
CA GLY A 969 -15.47 8.37 -33.34
C GLY A 969 -15.50 8.15 -31.81
N LYS A 970 -15.33 6.89 -31.37
CA LYS A 970 -15.27 6.51 -29.94
C LYS A 970 -14.33 7.42 -29.11
N ALA A 971 -13.20 7.82 -29.71
CA ALA A 971 -12.23 8.72 -29.10
C ALA A 971 -12.81 10.12 -28.79
N GLU A 972 -13.65 10.67 -29.66
CA GLU A 972 -14.28 11.98 -29.47
C GLU A 972 -15.39 11.92 -28.42
N CYS A 973 -16.19 10.84 -28.41
CA CYS A 973 -17.18 10.58 -27.36
C CYS A 973 -16.52 10.40 -25.98
N ASP A 974 -15.40 9.67 -25.93
CA ASP A 974 -14.62 9.48 -24.71
C ASP A 974 -14.02 10.80 -24.23
N ALA A 975 -13.46 11.62 -25.13
CA ALA A 975 -12.92 12.95 -24.80
C ALA A 975 -13.99 13.91 -24.27
N ALA A 976 -15.17 13.94 -24.89
CA ALA A 976 -16.30 14.75 -24.41
C ALA A 976 -16.77 14.29 -23.02
N ARG A 977 -16.83 12.97 -22.78
CA ARG A 977 -17.13 12.40 -21.46
C ARG A 977 -16.09 12.82 -20.43
N TYR A 978 -14.80 12.72 -20.75
CA TYR A 978 -13.72 13.14 -19.83
C TYR A 978 -13.83 14.61 -19.46
N LYS A 979 -14.13 15.49 -20.43
CA LYS A 979 -14.33 16.93 -20.18
C LYS A 979 -15.52 17.19 -19.26
N MET A 980 -16.62 16.45 -19.40
CA MET A 980 -17.78 16.55 -18.51
C MET A 980 -17.50 15.98 -17.11
N ASP A 981 -16.66 14.94 -17.02
CA ASP A 981 -16.29 14.30 -15.76
C ASP A 981 -15.23 15.10 -14.98
N GLU A 982 -14.47 15.99 -15.61
CA GLU A 982 -13.36 16.74 -14.98
C GLU A 982 -13.77 17.50 -13.71
N GLU A 983 -14.79 18.36 -13.81
CA GLU A 983 -15.31 19.12 -12.66
C GLU A 983 -15.93 18.20 -11.59
N ARG A 984 -16.60 17.13 -12.03
CA ARG A 984 -17.26 16.16 -11.14
C ARG A 984 -16.25 15.33 -10.35
N VAL A 985 -15.18 14.91 -11.01
CA VAL A 985 -14.06 14.18 -10.42
C VAL A 985 -13.30 15.07 -9.44
N LEU A 986 -13.07 16.33 -9.78
CA LEU A 986 -12.43 17.28 -8.88
C LEU A 986 -13.29 17.52 -7.63
N ALA A 987 -14.60 17.74 -7.81
CA ALA A 987 -15.54 17.90 -6.69
C ALA A 987 -15.61 16.63 -5.81
N PHE A 988 -15.62 15.45 -6.43
CA PHE A 988 -15.62 14.17 -5.74
C PHE A 988 -14.32 13.91 -4.96
N SER A 989 -13.16 14.18 -5.58
CA SER A 989 -11.85 13.99 -4.93
C SER A 989 -11.60 14.97 -3.78
N ASN A 990 -12.24 16.14 -3.83
CA ASN A 990 -12.20 17.15 -2.78
C ASN A 990 -13.34 17.00 -1.76
N ASN A 991 -14.19 15.98 -1.88
CA ASN A 991 -15.29 15.76 -0.94
C ASN A 991 -14.72 15.29 0.42
N PRO A 992 -14.94 16.03 1.51
CA PRO A 992 -14.44 15.67 2.83
C PRO A 992 -15.00 14.35 3.36
N LYS A 993 -16.23 13.95 2.97
CA LYS A 993 -16.83 12.66 3.36
C LYS A 993 -16.03 11.51 2.75
N GLU A 994 -15.85 11.54 1.43
CA GLU A 994 -15.20 10.46 0.66
C GLU A 994 -13.73 10.27 1.06
N THR A 995 -13.02 11.38 1.25
CA THR A 995 -11.61 11.35 1.70
C THR A 995 -11.48 10.87 3.14
N ALA A 996 -12.42 11.24 4.03
CA ALA A 996 -12.44 10.76 5.41
C ALA A 996 -12.71 9.27 5.52
N GLU A 997 -13.71 8.74 4.80
CA GLU A 997 -14.02 7.31 4.76
C GLU A 997 -12.82 6.51 4.28
N ASN A 998 -12.17 6.97 3.20
CA ASN A 998 -10.97 6.31 2.69
C ASN A 998 -9.81 6.37 3.70
N LEU A 999 -9.64 7.49 4.42
CA LEU A 999 -8.59 7.63 5.43
C LEU A 999 -8.77 6.66 6.59
N MET A 1000 -10.00 6.58 7.12
CA MET A 1000 -10.34 5.73 8.26
C MET A 1000 -9.96 4.27 7.98
N ILE A 1001 -10.26 3.78 6.77
CA ILE A 1001 -9.90 2.42 6.35
C ILE A 1001 -8.40 2.30 6.04
N THR A 1002 -7.78 3.33 5.47
CA THR A 1002 -6.34 3.32 5.19
C THR A 1002 -5.52 3.21 6.47
N ASP A 1003 -5.83 4.00 7.51
CA ASP A 1003 -5.12 3.94 8.78
C ASP A 1003 -5.40 2.62 9.55
N LEU A 1004 -6.59 2.05 9.40
CA LEU A 1004 -6.91 0.72 9.94
C LEU A 1004 -6.07 -0.38 9.28
N ILE A 1005 -5.94 -0.33 7.95
CA ILE A 1005 -5.13 -1.29 7.21
C ILE A 1005 -3.65 -1.15 7.55
N ARG A 1006 -3.12 0.07 7.64
CA ARG A 1006 -1.73 0.30 8.08
C ARG A 1006 -1.45 -0.37 9.42
N ALA A 1007 -2.33 -0.16 10.40
CA ALA A 1007 -2.18 -0.74 11.73
C ALA A 1007 -2.24 -2.28 11.71
N ASN A 1008 -3.10 -2.87 10.87
CA ASN A 1008 -3.15 -4.32 10.70
C ASN A 1008 -1.87 -4.87 10.05
N LEU A 1009 -1.35 -4.22 9.00
CA LEU A 1009 -0.10 -4.66 8.37
C LEU A 1009 1.11 -4.53 9.30
N ILE A 1010 1.19 -3.49 10.14
CA ILE A 1010 2.30 -3.31 11.09
C ILE A 1010 2.43 -4.52 12.03
N GLU A 1011 1.32 -5.17 12.39
CA GLU A 1011 1.30 -6.31 13.29
C GLU A 1011 2.14 -7.50 12.79
N PHE A 1012 2.26 -7.67 11.47
CA PHE A 1012 2.94 -8.83 10.89
C PHE A 1012 3.97 -8.52 9.81
N CYS A 1013 4.05 -7.29 9.33
CA CYS A 1013 5.11 -6.80 8.44
C CYS A 1013 6.21 -6.04 9.20
N GLY A 1014 5.94 -5.62 10.45
CA GLY A 1014 6.81 -4.72 11.18
C GLY A 1014 6.63 -3.27 10.75
N ALA A 1015 6.88 -2.36 11.68
CA ALA A 1015 6.57 -0.95 11.51
C ALA A 1015 7.40 -0.25 10.41
N SER A 1016 8.65 -0.67 10.20
CA SER A 1016 9.55 -0.04 9.24
C SER A 1016 9.25 -0.39 7.78
N SER A 1017 8.58 -1.52 7.52
CA SER A 1017 8.32 -2.01 6.16
C SER A 1017 7.00 -1.50 5.58
N VAL A 1018 6.08 -1.04 6.42
CA VAL A 1018 4.74 -0.61 6.00
C VAL A 1018 4.76 0.81 5.45
N ASP A 1019 4.28 1.00 4.23
CA ASP A 1019 4.17 2.32 3.57
C ASP A 1019 2.83 2.48 2.83
N VAL A 1020 2.47 3.75 2.57
CA VAL A 1020 1.28 4.14 1.80
C VAL A 1020 1.71 4.88 0.53
N PRO A 1021 2.17 4.17 -0.50
CA PRO A 1021 2.64 4.80 -1.75
C PRO A 1021 1.58 5.66 -2.43
N LYS A 1022 0.28 5.36 -2.25
CA LYS A 1022 -0.84 6.09 -2.84
C LYS A 1022 -1.93 6.31 -1.80
N LEU A 1023 -2.35 7.57 -1.58
CA LEU A 1023 -3.42 7.95 -0.64
C LEU A 1023 -4.51 8.73 -1.41
N TYR A 1024 -5.76 8.27 -1.33
CA TYR A 1024 -6.94 8.77 -2.08
C TYR A 1024 -6.70 8.93 -3.58
N GLY A 1025 -5.91 8.04 -4.18
CA GLY A 1025 -5.60 8.18 -5.60
C GLY A 1025 -6.77 7.69 -6.46
N LEU A 1026 -7.16 8.50 -7.44
CA LEU A 1026 -8.26 8.19 -8.33
C LEU A 1026 -7.89 7.04 -9.29
N GLU A 1027 -8.71 6.00 -9.35
CA GLU A 1027 -8.64 4.94 -10.36
C GLU A 1027 -9.88 5.02 -11.27
N THR A 1028 -9.68 4.85 -12.57
CA THR A 1028 -10.75 4.88 -13.57
C THR A 1028 -11.09 3.46 -14.00
N TYR A 1029 -12.34 3.08 -13.82
CA TYR A 1029 -12.90 1.81 -14.31
C TYR A 1029 -13.88 2.07 -15.47
N GLU A 1030 -14.43 1.01 -16.07
CA GLU A 1030 -15.29 1.12 -17.25
C GLU A 1030 -16.47 2.07 -17.02
N ASN A 1031 -17.17 1.92 -15.88
CA ASN A 1031 -18.41 2.64 -15.58
C ASN A 1031 -18.30 3.65 -14.44
N VAL A 1032 -17.21 3.64 -13.66
CA VAL A 1032 -17.05 4.44 -12.44
C VAL A 1032 -15.62 4.95 -12.26
N TYR A 1033 -15.46 6.02 -11.51
CA TYR A 1033 -14.21 6.42 -10.86
C TYR A 1033 -14.25 6.01 -9.39
N SER A 1034 -13.13 5.56 -8.83
CA SER A 1034 -13.05 5.21 -7.42
C SER A 1034 -11.82 5.82 -6.76
N LEU A 1035 -11.94 6.21 -5.49
CA LEU A 1035 -10.79 6.62 -4.68
C LEU A 1035 -10.16 5.36 -4.07
N VAL A 1036 -8.88 5.17 -4.35
CA VAL A 1036 -8.12 3.98 -3.97
C VAL A 1036 -6.83 4.42 -3.29
N SER A 1037 -6.61 3.86 -2.09
CA SER A 1037 -5.31 3.96 -1.42
C SER A 1037 -4.57 2.63 -1.60
N THR A 1038 -3.25 2.68 -1.68
CA THR A 1038 -2.41 1.48 -1.77
C THR A 1038 -1.53 1.46 -0.53
N ILE A 1039 -1.60 0.36 0.22
CA ILE A 1039 -0.78 0.11 1.39
C ILE A 1039 0.04 -1.16 1.14
N VAL A 1040 1.33 -1.09 1.42
CA VAL A 1040 2.28 -2.20 1.22
C VAL A 1040 3.05 -2.47 2.51
N GLY A 1041 3.52 -3.71 2.68
CA GLY A 1041 4.44 -4.09 3.77
C GLY A 1041 5.20 -5.37 3.44
N GLU A 1042 6.34 -5.59 4.08
CA GLU A 1042 7.11 -6.82 3.95
C GLU A 1042 6.91 -7.69 5.19
N MET A 1043 6.35 -8.89 5.01
CA MET A 1043 6.04 -9.81 6.09
C MET A 1043 7.28 -10.23 6.87
N LEU A 1044 7.11 -10.36 8.19
CA LEU A 1044 8.10 -11.00 9.05
C LEU A 1044 8.30 -12.47 8.62
N PRO A 1045 9.55 -12.99 8.59
CA PRO A 1045 9.83 -14.35 8.12
C PRO A 1045 9.09 -15.47 8.87
N SER A 1046 8.64 -15.21 10.10
CA SER A 1046 7.92 -16.17 10.94
C SER A 1046 6.41 -16.24 10.64
N VAL A 1047 5.87 -15.34 9.82
CA VAL A 1047 4.44 -15.24 9.55
C VAL A 1047 4.12 -15.91 8.21
N GLY A 1048 3.09 -16.76 8.20
CA GLY A 1048 2.55 -17.40 7.01
C GLY A 1048 1.45 -16.54 6.38
N THR A 1049 1.10 -16.82 5.13
CA THR A 1049 0.12 -16.01 4.39
C THR A 1049 -1.29 -16.11 4.95
N VAL A 1050 -1.69 -17.30 5.42
CA VAL A 1050 -2.99 -17.52 6.07
C VAL A 1050 -3.08 -16.70 7.35
N GLU A 1051 -2.00 -16.68 8.15
CA GLU A 1051 -1.92 -15.81 9.33
C GLU A 1051 -1.97 -14.32 8.97
N GLY A 1052 -1.34 -13.90 7.87
CA GLY A 1052 -1.44 -12.54 7.34
C GLY A 1052 -2.88 -12.17 6.93
N VAL A 1053 -3.60 -13.07 6.25
CA VAL A 1053 -5.03 -12.91 5.94
C VAL A 1053 -5.84 -12.77 7.24
N ARG A 1054 -5.62 -13.66 8.22
CA ARG A 1054 -6.34 -13.69 9.50
C ARG A 1054 -6.23 -12.37 10.26
N ARG A 1055 -5.02 -11.80 10.39
CA ARG A 1055 -4.79 -10.53 11.13
C ARG A 1055 -5.47 -9.31 10.48
N CYS A 1056 -5.67 -9.35 9.17
CA CYS A 1056 -6.41 -8.30 8.46
C CYS A 1056 -7.92 -8.53 8.44
N PHE A 1057 -8.40 -9.74 8.78
CA PHE A 1057 -9.79 -10.16 8.60
C PHE A 1057 -10.71 -9.70 9.77
N PRO A 1058 -11.99 -9.38 9.52
CA PRO A 1058 -12.62 -9.18 8.20
C PRO A 1058 -12.14 -7.90 7.50
N PRO A 1059 -12.43 -7.75 6.19
CA PRO A 1059 -12.15 -6.51 5.45
C PRO A 1059 -12.67 -5.27 6.18
N GLY A 1060 -11.76 -4.30 6.43
CA GLY A 1060 -12.10 -3.05 7.12
C GLY A 1060 -13.23 -2.28 6.45
N SER A 1061 -13.27 -2.31 5.10
CA SER A 1061 -14.31 -1.67 4.29
C SER A 1061 -15.72 -2.23 4.53
N MET A 1062 -15.83 -3.47 5.05
CA MET A 1062 -17.07 -4.17 5.33
C MET A 1062 -17.38 -4.26 6.83
N THR A 1063 -16.63 -3.56 7.68
CA THR A 1063 -16.84 -3.56 9.14
C THR A 1063 -17.04 -2.13 9.64
N GLY A 1064 -15.98 -1.46 10.03
CA GLY A 1064 -16.00 -0.13 10.62
C GLY A 1064 -14.70 0.11 11.38
N ALA A 1065 -14.54 1.31 11.92
CA ALA A 1065 -13.40 1.65 12.75
C ALA A 1065 -13.90 2.28 14.06
N PRO A 1066 -13.40 1.85 15.24
CA PRO A 1066 -12.50 0.71 15.49
C PRO A 1066 -13.15 -0.68 15.29
N LYS A 1067 -12.45 -1.58 14.58
CA LYS A 1067 -12.96 -2.85 14.03
C LYS A 1067 -13.73 -3.72 15.02
N LEU A 1068 -13.14 -4.07 16.18
CA LEU A 1068 -13.78 -4.98 17.14
C LEU A 1068 -15.10 -4.41 17.66
N ARG A 1069 -15.07 -3.15 18.12
CA ARG A 1069 -16.25 -2.47 18.66
C ARG A 1069 -17.31 -2.26 17.59
N SER A 1070 -16.91 -1.87 16.37
CA SER A 1070 -17.83 -1.74 15.23
C SER A 1070 -18.53 -3.07 14.90
N VAL A 1071 -17.80 -4.19 14.89
CA VAL A 1071 -18.37 -5.53 14.64
C VAL A 1071 -19.38 -5.91 15.73
N GLN A 1072 -19.07 -5.67 17.00
CA GLN A 1072 -20.00 -5.95 18.11
C GLN A 1072 -21.30 -5.13 18.01
N ILE A 1073 -21.20 -3.85 17.62
CA ILE A 1073 -22.37 -2.99 17.40
C ILE A 1073 -23.18 -3.50 16.20
N LEU A 1074 -22.50 -3.80 15.09
CA LEU A 1074 -23.14 -4.28 13.86
C LEU A 1074 -23.86 -5.61 14.08
N ASP A 1075 -23.28 -6.55 14.82
CA ASP A 1075 -23.95 -7.81 15.17
C ASP A 1075 -25.30 -7.54 15.85
N GLY A 1076 -25.37 -6.60 16.79
CA GLY A 1076 -26.63 -6.20 17.42
C GLY A 1076 -27.62 -5.52 16.46
N LEU A 1077 -27.14 -4.57 15.64
CA LEU A 1077 -27.97 -3.82 14.69
C LEU A 1077 -28.50 -4.69 13.54
N GLU A 1078 -27.74 -5.71 13.15
CA GLU A 1078 -28.10 -6.70 12.13
C GLU A 1078 -28.87 -7.89 12.75
N SER A 1079 -29.34 -7.76 13.99
CA SER A 1079 -30.11 -8.80 14.71
C SER A 1079 -29.40 -10.15 14.79
N PHE A 1080 -28.07 -10.12 14.86
CA PHE A 1080 -27.17 -11.27 14.87
C PHE A 1080 -27.35 -12.20 13.66
N ALA A 1081 -27.86 -11.68 12.54
CA ALA A 1081 -27.96 -12.42 11.30
C ALA A 1081 -26.57 -12.67 10.72
N ARG A 1082 -26.32 -13.92 10.30
CA ARG A 1082 -25.06 -14.26 9.62
C ARG A 1082 -24.96 -13.50 8.29
N ARG A 1083 -23.80 -12.90 8.02
CA ARG A 1083 -23.51 -12.38 6.67
C ARG A 1083 -23.11 -13.52 5.72
N GLY A 1084 -22.64 -14.64 6.26
CA GLY A 1084 -22.24 -15.82 5.49
C GLY A 1084 -21.03 -15.54 4.59
N ILE A 1085 -21.10 -15.95 3.32
CA ILE A 1085 -20.00 -15.73 2.36
C ILE A 1085 -19.83 -14.24 2.04
N TYR A 1086 -20.92 -13.45 2.06
CA TYR A 1086 -20.88 -12.00 1.84
C TYR A 1086 -20.10 -11.27 2.94
N SER A 1087 -19.36 -10.21 2.59
CA SER A 1087 -18.41 -9.49 3.47
C SER A 1087 -17.20 -10.30 3.92
N GLY A 1088 -17.06 -11.56 3.51
CA GLY A 1088 -15.85 -12.36 3.68
C GLY A 1088 -14.78 -12.02 2.63
N CYS A 1089 -13.88 -12.97 2.38
CA CYS A 1089 -12.90 -12.88 1.29
C CYS A 1089 -12.83 -14.16 0.46
N LEU A 1090 -12.57 -14.01 -0.84
CA LEU A 1090 -12.52 -15.11 -1.82
C LEU A 1090 -11.27 -15.00 -2.67
N GLY A 1091 -10.61 -16.12 -2.94
CA GLY A 1091 -9.34 -16.10 -3.66
C GLY A 1091 -8.59 -17.41 -3.65
N TYR A 1092 -7.26 -17.33 -3.60
CA TYR A 1092 -6.39 -18.49 -3.61
C TYR A 1092 -5.17 -18.37 -2.69
N LEU A 1093 -4.64 -19.53 -2.30
CA LEU A 1093 -3.34 -19.74 -1.69
C LEU A 1093 -2.52 -20.65 -2.61
N SER A 1094 -1.49 -20.09 -3.25
CA SER A 1094 -0.58 -20.83 -4.13
C SER A 1094 0.44 -21.61 -3.32
N LEU A 1095 0.98 -22.69 -3.89
CA LEU A 1095 1.98 -23.54 -3.22
C LEU A 1095 3.31 -22.82 -2.89
N ASP A 1096 3.59 -21.65 -3.47
CA ASP A 1096 4.73 -20.79 -3.15
C ASP A 1096 4.42 -19.64 -2.20
N ASN A 1097 3.30 -19.72 -1.48
CA ASN A 1097 2.80 -18.69 -0.58
C ASN A 1097 2.32 -17.41 -1.30
N ARG A 1098 2.40 -17.29 -2.63
CA ARG A 1098 1.69 -16.21 -3.31
C ARG A 1098 0.19 -16.40 -3.14
N SER A 1099 -0.53 -15.33 -2.83
CA SER A 1099 -1.97 -15.42 -2.60
C SER A 1099 -2.67 -14.13 -2.93
N VAL A 1100 -3.91 -14.23 -3.37
CA VAL A 1100 -4.75 -13.07 -3.69
C VAL A 1100 -6.15 -13.36 -3.21
N PHE A 1101 -6.70 -12.46 -2.41
CA PHE A 1101 -8.08 -12.49 -1.96
C PHE A 1101 -8.78 -11.17 -2.28
N SER A 1102 -9.99 -11.25 -2.84
CA SER A 1102 -10.90 -10.13 -3.00
C SER A 1102 -11.89 -10.07 -1.84
N VAL A 1103 -12.46 -8.89 -1.61
CA VAL A 1103 -13.60 -8.74 -0.70
C VAL A 1103 -14.83 -9.35 -1.38
N VAL A 1104 -15.64 -10.14 -0.65
CA VAL A 1104 -16.88 -10.70 -1.22
C VAL A 1104 -18.00 -9.65 -1.20
N ILE A 1105 -18.04 -8.86 -2.27
CA ILE A 1105 -19.10 -7.89 -2.59
C ILE A 1105 -19.56 -8.10 -4.03
N ARG A 1106 -20.72 -7.55 -4.40
CA ARG A 1106 -21.31 -7.71 -5.74
C ARG A 1106 -21.33 -9.18 -6.19
N THR A 1107 -21.75 -10.05 -5.26
CA THR A 1107 -21.66 -11.50 -5.40
C THR A 1107 -23.01 -12.12 -5.17
N LEU A 1108 -23.45 -12.95 -6.12
CA LEU A 1108 -24.63 -13.78 -6.01
C LEU A 1108 -24.20 -15.16 -5.51
N VAL A 1109 -24.79 -15.61 -4.40
CA VAL A 1109 -24.52 -16.92 -3.80
C VAL A 1109 -25.78 -17.76 -3.93
N SER A 1110 -25.65 -18.91 -4.58
CA SER A 1110 -26.67 -19.96 -4.59
C SER A 1110 -26.24 -21.03 -3.59
N HIS A 1111 -27.04 -21.29 -2.56
CA HIS A 1111 -26.81 -22.34 -1.59
C HIS A 1111 -28.09 -23.14 -1.39
N GLN A 1112 -28.04 -24.44 -1.69
CA GLN A 1112 -29.23 -25.30 -1.78
C GLN A 1112 -30.25 -24.64 -2.75
N ASP A 1113 -31.48 -24.39 -2.28
CA ASP A 1113 -32.55 -23.76 -3.07
C ASP A 1113 -32.66 -22.24 -2.83
N GLN A 1114 -31.67 -21.58 -2.22
CA GLN A 1114 -31.71 -20.13 -1.95
C GLN A 1114 -30.63 -19.35 -2.68
N LEU A 1115 -31.02 -18.26 -3.34
CA LEU A 1115 -30.10 -17.24 -3.84
C LEU A 1115 -30.07 -16.06 -2.90
N SER A 1116 -28.87 -15.58 -2.60
CA SER A 1116 -28.63 -14.42 -1.78
C SER A 1116 -27.66 -13.45 -2.44
N TYR A 1117 -27.92 -12.17 -2.23
CA TYR A 1117 -27.06 -11.06 -2.64
C TYR A 1117 -26.98 -10.04 -1.50
N GLY A 1118 -25.78 -9.87 -0.94
CA GLY A 1118 -25.54 -8.91 0.13
C GLY A 1118 -25.28 -7.49 -0.39
N ALA A 1119 -25.80 -6.49 0.32
CA ALA A 1119 -25.55 -5.08 0.04
C ALA A 1119 -25.55 -4.25 1.33
N GLY A 1120 -24.75 -3.18 1.35
CA GLY A 1120 -24.60 -2.28 2.49
C GLY A 1120 -23.79 -1.04 2.15
N GLY A 1121 -23.66 -0.16 3.14
CA GLY A 1121 -22.99 1.14 3.02
C GLY A 1121 -22.25 1.50 4.30
N ALA A 1122 -21.22 2.34 4.16
CA ALA A 1122 -20.51 2.90 5.31
C ALA A 1122 -21.33 4.06 5.87
N ILE A 1123 -21.75 3.92 7.12
CA ILE A 1123 -22.48 4.96 7.83
C ILE A 1123 -21.48 5.81 8.60
N THR A 1124 -21.47 7.10 8.27
CA THR A 1124 -20.72 8.13 8.99
C THR A 1124 -21.70 9.11 9.65
N TRP A 1125 -21.17 10.03 10.46
CA TRP A 1125 -21.99 11.12 10.99
C TRP A 1125 -22.68 11.96 9.90
N LEU A 1126 -22.06 12.07 8.71
CA LEU A 1126 -22.57 12.85 7.58
C LEU A 1126 -23.55 12.09 6.68
N SER A 1127 -23.85 10.82 6.99
CA SER A 1127 -24.75 9.99 6.18
C SER A 1127 -26.20 10.47 6.25
N ASP A 1128 -26.88 10.49 5.09
CA ASP A 1128 -28.32 10.73 5.00
C ASP A 1128 -29.06 9.39 4.84
N ALA A 1129 -30.04 9.12 5.69
CA ALA A 1129 -30.70 7.82 5.74
C ALA A 1129 -31.40 7.44 4.41
N ASN A 1130 -31.94 8.41 3.67
CA ASN A 1130 -32.55 8.12 2.37
C ASN A 1130 -31.48 7.87 1.30
N GLY A 1131 -30.45 8.72 1.25
CA GLY A 1131 -29.33 8.57 0.31
C GLY A 1131 -28.58 7.24 0.47
N GLU A 1132 -28.31 6.81 1.71
CA GLU A 1132 -27.64 5.53 1.98
C GLU A 1132 -28.53 4.33 1.59
N TRP A 1133 -29.85 4.42 1.83
CA TRP A 1133 -30.78 3.39 1.35
C TRP A 1133 -30.83 3.32 -0.17
N ASP A 1134 -30.89 4.47 -0.85
CA ASP A 1134 -30.84 4.55 -2.30
C ASP A 1134 -29.53 3.97 -2.84
N GLU A 1135 -28.41 4.14 -2.12
CA GLU A 1135 -27.13 3.53 -2.46
C GLU A 1135 -27.16 2.00 -2.34
N VAL A 1136 -27.73 1.44 -1.27
CA VAL A 1136 -27.91 -0.01 -1.12
C VAL A 1136 -28.72 -0.60 -2.27
N VAL A 1137 -29.84 0.04 -2.61
CA VAL A 1137 -30.69 -0.38 -3.74
C VAL A 1137 -29.95 -0.22 -5.07
N LEU A 1138 -29.17 0.86 -5.26
CA LEU A 1138 -28.36 1.06 -6.46
C LEU A 1138 -27.29 -0.02 -6.62
N LYS A 1139 -26.59 -0.38 -5.53
CA LYS A 1139 -25.61 -1.48 -5.50
C LYS A 1139 -26.28 -2.81 -5.84
N ALA A 1140 -27.48 -3.08 -5.33
CA ALA A 1140 -28.24 -4.27 -5.69
C ALA A 1140 -28.65 -4.28 -7.17
N ARG A 1141 -29.26 -3.20 -7.67
CA ARG A 1141 -29.68 -3.04 -9.07
C ARG A 1141 -28.50 -3.07 -10.07
N SER A 1142 -27.27 -2.78 -9.63
CA SER A 1142 -26.10 -2.91 -10.50
C SER A 1142 -25.85 -4.37 -10.96
N VAL A 1143 -26.20 -5.34 -10.12
CA VAL A 1143 -26.05 -6.79 -10.40
C VAL A 1143 -27.39 -7.42 -10.76
N LEU A 1144 -28.44 -7.14 -9.99
CA LEU A 1144 -29.77 -7.73 -10.13
C LEU A 1144 -30.70 -6.99 -11.10
N LYS A 1145 -30.32 -5.80 -11.60
CA LYS A 1145 -31.12 -4.98 -12.51
C LYS A 1145 -32.54 -4.69 -12.01
N ASP A 1146 -33.56 -4.95 -12.83
CA ASP A 1146 -34.98 -4.75 -12.57
C ASP A 1146 -35.60 -5.83 -11.68
N ARG A 1147 -34.80 -6.83 -11.25
CA ARG A 1147 -35.25 -7.95 -10.42
C ARG A 1147 -35.45 -7.62 -8.95
N VAL A 1148 -34.98 -6.45 -8.50
CA VAL A 1148 -35.24 -5.99 -7.14
C VAL A 1148 -36.69 -5.53 -7.08
N SER A 1149 -37.54 -6.25 -6.35
CA SER A 1149 -38.96 -5.89 -6.18
C SER A 1149 -39.08 -4.44 -5.72
N ASP A 1150 -40.05 -3.68 -6.25
CA ASP A 1150 -40.36 -2.35 -5.72
C ASP A 1150 -40.73 -2.50 -4.23
N ILE A 1151 -39.92 -1.88 -3.38
CA ILE A 1151 -39.93 -2.01 -1.91
C ILE A 1151 -41.00 -1.12 -1.31
#